data_AF-A0A9D7GKH6-F1
#
_entry.id   AF-A0A9D7GKH6-F1
#
_cell.length_a   1.000
_cell.length_b   1.000
_cell.length_c   1.000
_cell.angle_alpha   90.00
_cell.angle_beta   90.00
_cell.angle_gamma   90.00
#
_symmetry.space_group_name_H-M   'P 1'
#
loop_
_entity.id
_entity.type
_entity.pdbx_description
1 polymer ?
#
loop_
_entity_poly.entity_id
_entity_poly.type
_entity_poly.pdbx_seq_one_letter_code
_entity_poly.pdbx_strand_id
1 'polypeptide(L)'
;MPMMSGRGIADVPMKAGIAAVLCIAPIVVTLALAFSNAGIREALTGALPLLARYGAVLVLPALLLWALARGAGRRLRAADVLALACVVAFVGFAGIAQSAAYVLLLSLGLVIGSFLHRDGERSGDVAFTAMLAGLGAMAALIGWLLPLPIHSPLVYLFAASLVLWAGRHRLLASARSMMQSWSEATTKEPLAACFAVGIIGLAAVPAWLPSLNPDDNSAHLLMARELLAGSYYRIDASSQVFAVAPWLNNVLHAMTSVLAGGESRSAIGVGWLLAGCVGAYRVAHLLGARGAFPWLAAALYASHPLTAYFGMTLQVDGASTAVLLHLVACCIALKRDDTWAASPWVIGGLCGMLAGLKISNGVYLLVLGSWLIWHHVSLRQYRRLALLLAFAAVIAGSSYFYATLITGNPLFPLFNGIFKSPYMAAIDFADPRWHTGVGLDAFWKLTFATPSYLESYIGAAGLSLLALLGAWAVSAVAGGWRAALTIFALATGLVVFLQVQYLRYIFPAIGLLGVLGVVALSAQPYRRAAVASLVALVLVQCGLIRSTSWILTAGAAEQLLKDGPRAVAQVEQAYVPERALVRSLDASGRPYCLLFADLTTSYVALAPSKSLATGFYDPRMSAFAGEAAKDPSGSLWKEGLERIGITHVEFRPAQARPGLMPALEALGFVMLERRGEAEVWWRPNADASRCLTSTIAPRNEAQRLLR
;
A
#
# COMPACT_ATOMS: atom_id res chain seq x y z
N MET A 1 -60.82 -17.53 -23.47
CA MET A 1 -60.46 -16.41 -22.58
C MET A 1 -60.17 -16.95 -21.19
N PRO A 2 -58.91 -17.00 -20.73
CA PRO A 2 -58.62 -17.10 -19.29
C PRO A 2 -58.29 -15.70 -18.73
N MET A 3 -59.00 -15.31 -17.68
CA MET A 3 -58.67 -14.16 -16.84
C MET A 3 -57.31 -14.38 -16.17
N MET A 4 -56.24 -13.75 -16.70
CA MET A 4 -54.98 -13.62 -15.96
C MET A 4 -55.09 -12.46 -14.99
N SER A 5 -54.73 -12.77 -13.74
CA SER A 5 -54.85 -11.97 -12.54
C SER A 5 -53.94 -10.74 -12.54
N GLY A 6 -54.53 -9.57 -12.33
CA GLY A 6 -53.85 -8.27 -12.15
C GLY A 6 -53.10 -8.10 -10.82
N ARG A 7 -52.57 -9.16 -10.20
CA ARG A 7 -51.86 -9.09 -8.91
C ARG A 7 -50.36 -8.77 -9.00
N GLY A 8 -49.79 -8.65 -10.20
CA GLY A 8 -48.34 -8.48 -10.38
C GLY A 8 -47.75 -7.07 -10.22
N ILE A 9 -48.58 -6.01 -10.23
CA ILE A 9 -48.08 -4.62 -10.34
C ILE A 9 -47.85 -3.94 -8.98
N ALA A 10 -48.57 -4.35 -7.92
CA ALA A 10 -48.45 -3.74 -6.59
C ALA A 10 -47.26 -4.27 -5.75
N ASP A 11 -46.71 -5.44 -6.09
CA ASP A 11 -45.64 -6.09 -5.29
C ASP A 11 -44.23 -5.53 -5.56
N VAL A 12 -43.99 -5.00 -6.77
CA VAL A 12 -42.67 -4.52 -7.19
C VAL A 12 -42.23 -3.24 -6.43
N PRO A 13 -43.10 -2.22 -6.25
CA PRO A 13 -42.75 -1.02 -5.48
C PRO A 13 -42.44 -1.32 -4.01
N MET A 14 -43.20 -2.25 -3.40
CA MET A 14 -43.02 -2.62 -2.00
C MET A 14 -41.68 -3.32 -1.77
N LYS A 15 -41.31 -4.28 -2.63
CA LYS A 15 -40.01 -4.97 -2.55
C LYS A 15 -38.83 -4.01 -2.75
N ALA A 16 -38.95 -3.06 -3.68
CA ALA A 16 -37.93 -2.03 -3.90
C ALA A 16 -37.79 -1.07 -2.71
N GLY A 17 -38.90 -0.72 -2.04
CA GLY A 17 -38.88 0.08 -0.82
C GLY A 17 -38.17 -0.64 0.33
N ILE A 18 -38.46 -1.92 0.56
CA ILE A 18 -37.80 -2.74 1.60
C ILE A 18 -36.30 -2.85 1.33
N ALA A 19 -35.89 -3.15 0.10
CA ALA A 19 -34.46 -3.23 -0.25
C ALA A 19 -33.74 -1.90 -0.02
N ALA A 20 -34.38 -0.76 -0.31
CA ALA A 20 -33.81 0.55 -0.06
C ALA A 20 -33.62 0.83 1.44
N VAL A 21 -34.61 0.47 2.27
CA VAL A 21 -34.52 0.60 3.73
C VAL A 21 -33.41 -0.30 4.27
N LEU A 22 -33.32 -1.55 3.80
CA LEU A 22 -32.25 -2.48 4.18
C LEU A 22 -30.87 -1.95 3.83
N CYS A 23 -30.71 -1.22 2.72
CA CYS A 23 -29.42 -0.62 2.37
C CYS A 23 -29.08 0.62 3.21
N ILE A 24 -30.06 1.48 3.51
CA ILE A 24 -29.83 2.79 4.13
C ILE A 24 -29.82 2.74 5.66
N ALA A 25 -30.72 1.96 6.27
CA ALA A 25 -30.87 1.91 7.73
C ALA A 25 -29.57 1.48 8.45
N PRO A 26 -28.80 0.48 7.98
CA PRO A 26 -27.53 0.13 8.62
C PRO A 26 -26.49 1.26 8.61
N ILE A 27 -26.48 2.11 7.59
CA ILE A 27 -25.61 3.30 7.56
C ILE A 27 -25.98 4.25 8.69
N VAL A 28 -27.27 4.59 8.80
CA VAL A 28 -27.77 5.51 9.82
C VAL A 28 -27.53 4.97 11.23
N VAL A 29 -27.82 3.69 11.46
CA VAL A 29 -27.59 3.02 12.76
C VAL A 29 -26.10 2.99 13.10
N THR A 30 -25.23 2.64 12.15
CA THR A 30 -23.78 2.62 12.38
C THR A 30 -23.25 4.00 12.72
N LEU A 31 -23.71 5.05 12.02
CA LEU A 31 -23.35 6.43 12.33
C LEU A 31 -23.83 6.84 13.73
N ALA A 32 -25.06 6.52 14.11
CA ALA A 32 -25.57 6.81 15.45
C ALA A 32 -24.75 6.11 16.54
N LEU A 33 -24.42 4.82 16.36
CA LEU A 33 -23.58 4.05 17.28
C LEU A 33 -22.15 4.61 17.36
N ALA A 34 -21.59 5.02 16.22
CA ALA A 34 -20.29 5.68 16.16
C ALA A 34 -20.26 6.97 16.99
N PHE A 35 -21.27 7.83 16.87
CA PHE A 35 -21.38 9.04 17.69
C PHE A 35 -21.66 8.75 19.17
N SER A 36 -22.24 7.61 19.50
CA SER A 36 -22.44 7.17 20.90
C SER A 36 -21.17 6.59 21.54
N ASN A 37 -20.23 6.07 20.76
CA ASN A 37 -18.99 5.49 21.25
C ASN A 37 -17.94 6.57 21.61
N ALA A 38 -17.39 6.51 22.82
CA ALA A 38 -16.45 7.52 23.32
C ALA A 38 -15.12 7.57 22.53
N GLY A 39 -14.53 6.41 22.23
CA GLY A 39 -13.26 6.34 21.49
C GLY A 39 -13.40 6.84 20.04
N ILE A 40 -14.52 6.55 19.39
CA ILE A 40 -14.83 7.11 18.07
C ILE A 40 -15.01 8.63 18.15
N ARG A 41 -15.76 9.15 19.15
CA ARG A 41 -15.90 10.61 19.33
C ARG A 41 -14.54 11.28 19.54
N GLU A 42 -13.66 10.69 20.34
CA GLU A 42 -12.31 11.20 20.57
C GLU A 42 -11.48 11.23 19.28
N ALA A 43 -11.55 10.17 18.46
CA ALA A 43 -10.90 10.16 17.16
C ALA A 43 -11.44 11.28 16.24
N LEU A 44 -12.77 11.46 16.20
CA LEU A 44 -13.42 12.48 15.38
C LEU A 44 -13.07 13.90 15.83
N THR A 45 -13.10 14.19 17.13
CA THR A 45 -12.70 15.50 17.67
C THR A 45 -11.22 15.74 17.46
N GLY A 46 -10.40 14.71 17.66
CA GLY A 46 -8.97 14.72 17.37
C GLY A 46 -8.68 15.02 15.90
N ALA A 47 -9.52 14.62 14.95
CA ALA A 47 -9.28 14.90 13.53
C ALA A 47 -9.60 16.34 13.09
N LEU A 48 -10.35 17.13 13.90
CA LEU A 48 -10.75 18.48 13.53
C LEU A 48 -9.58 19.40 13.15
N PRO A 49 -8.43 19.42 13.85
CA PRO A 49 -7.30 20.25 13.46
C PRO A 49 -6.72 19.85 12.09
N LEU A 50 -6.64 18.56 11.77
CA LEU A 50 -6.19 18.08 10.45
C LEU A 50 -7.14 18.55 9.35
N LEU A 51 -8.45 18.33 9.55
CA LEU A 51 -9.48 18.69 8.58
C LEU A 51 -9.54 20.22 8.36
N ALA A 52 -9.45 21.00 9.44
CA ALA A 52 -9.44 22.46 9.36
C ALA A 52 -8.20 22.97 8.62
N ARG A 53 -7.00 22.43 8.93
CA ARG A 53 -5.76 22.80 8.24
C ARG A 53 -5.78 22.43 6.76
N TYR A 54 -6.21 21.21 6.43
CA TYR A 54 -6.37 20.79 5.04
C TYR A 54 -7.36 21.70 4.29
N GLY A 55 -8.49 22.02 4.92
CA GLY A 55 -9.46 22.98 4.39
C GLY A 55 -8.85 24.36 4.14
N ALA A 56 -8.11 24.90 5.10
CA ALA A 56 -7.50 26.23 5.03
C ALA A 56 -6.34 26.32 4.04
N VAL A 57 -5.48 25.31 3.96
CA VAL A 57 -4.27 25.33 3.13
C VAL A 57 -4.56 24.97 1.68
N LEU A 58 -5.59 24.14 1.42
CA LEU A 58 -5.82 23.60 0.07
C LEU A 58 -7.21 23.87 -0.47
N VAL A 59 -8.25 23.47 0.25
CA VAL A 59 -9.62 23.51 -0.29
C VAL A 59 -10.09 24.94 -0.49
N LEU A 60 -9.95 25.80 0.53
CA LEU A 60 -10.40 27.20 0.45
C LEU A 60 -9.61 28.00 -0.60
N PRO A 61 -8.27 27.93 -0.68
CA PRO A 61 -7.52 28.60 -1.75
C PRO A 61 -7.89 28.10 -3.15
N ALA A 62 -8.08 26.80 -3.33
CA ALA A 62 -8.48 26.23 -4.62
C ALA A 62 -9.88 26.69 -5.04
N LEU A 63 -10.84 26.71 -4.11
CA LEU A 63 -12.20 27.19 -4.38
C LEU A 63 -12.24 28.70 -4.62
N LEU A 64 -11.41 29.49 -3.91
CA LEU A 64 -11.26 30.92 -4.15
C LEU A 64 -10.67 31.19 -5.53
N LEU A 65 -9.60 30.49 -5.91
CA LEU A 65 -8.99 30.60 -7.24
C LEU A 65 -9.98 30.21 -8.35
N TRP A 66 -10.77 29.17 -8.14
CA TRP A 66 -11.85 28.78 -9.04
C TRP A 66 -12.91 29.88 -9.16
N ALA A 67 -13.38 30.44 -8.05
CA ALA A 67 -14.38 31.51 -8.04
C ALA A 67 -13.87 32.77 -8.75
N LEU A 68 -12.62 33.16 -8.51
CA LEU A 68 -11.96 34.30 -9.18
C LEU A 68 -11.80 34.05 -10.68
N ALA A 69 -11.34 32.87 -11.08
CA ALA A 69 -11.22 32.51 -12.49
C ALA A 69 -12.57 32.55 -13.21
N ARG A 70 -13.64 32.10 -12.53
CA ARG A 70 -15.01 32.18 -13.04
C ARG A 70 -15.51 33.62 -13.15
N GLY A 71 -15.22 34.46 -12.16
CA GLY A 71 -15.50 35.90 -12.20
C GLY A 71 -14.78 36.62 -13.35
N ALA A 72 -13.59 36.15 -13.72
CA ALA A 72 -12.83 36.62 -14.87
C ALA A 72 -13.25 35.99 -16.23
N GLY A 73 -14.39 35.29 -16.27
CA GLY A 73 -14.93 34.69 -17.50
C GLY A 73 -14.26 33.38 -17.94
N ARG A 74 -13.33 32.80 -17.15
CA ARG A 74 -12.69 31.52 -17.48
C ARG A 74 -13.59 30.34 -17.10
N ARG A 75 -13.69 29.35 -17.98
CA ARG A 75 -14.50 28.13 -17.78
C ARG A 75 -13.69 27.01 -17.09
N LEU A 76 -13.13 27.30 -15.91
CA LEU A 76 -12.43 26.28 -15.12
C LEU A 76 -13.42 25.45 -14.29
N ARG A 77 -13.19 24.15 -14.18
CA ARG A 77 -13.97 23.25 -13.32
C ARG A 77 -13.34 23.21 -11.93
N ALA A 78 -14.16 23.25 -10.89
CA ALA A 78 -13.68 23.23 -9.50
C ALA A 78 -12.83 21.99 -9.20
N ALA A 79 -13.23 20.82 -9.72
CA ALA A 79 -12.48 19.58 -9.58
C ALA A 79 -11.07 19.66 -10.18
N ASP A 80 -10.89 20.35 -11.32
CA ASP A 80 -9.56 20.52 -11.95
C ASP A 80 -8.67 21.42 -11.11
N VAL A 81 -9.22 22.54 -10.61
CA VAL A 81 -8.47 23.49 -9.78
C VAL A 81 -8.06 22.83 -8.47
N LEU A 82 -8.95 22.04 -7.86
CA LEU A 82 -8.66 21.31 -6.64
C LEU A 82 -7.64 20.18 -6.87
N ALA A 83 -7.76 19.43 -7.97
CA ALA A 83 -6.78 18.41 -8.34
C ALA A 83 -5.39 19.03 -8.56
N LEU A 84 -5.32 20.17 -9.27
CA LEU A 84 -4.08 20.91 -9.46
C LEU A 84 -3.51 21.40 -8.13
N ALA A 85 -4.33 21.94 -7.22
CA ALA A 85 -3.89 22.34 -5.89
C ALA A 85 -3.30 21.16 -5.11
N CYS A 86 -3.92 19.98 -5.17
CA CYS A 86 -3.41 18.76 -4.54
C CYS A 86 -2.07 18.32 -5.16
N VAL A 87 -1.92 18.41 -6.49
CA VAL A 87 -0.66 18.10 -7.18
C VAL A 87 0.44 19.08 -6.75
N VAL A 88 0.16 20.39 -6.74
CA VAL A 88 1.12 21.41 -6.30
C VAL A 88 1.52 21.20 -4.84
N ALA A 89 0.56 20.89 -3.97
CA ALA A 89 0.81 20.56 -2.57
C ALA A 89 1.72 19.33 -2.45
N PHE A 90 1.37 18.25 -3.14
CA PHE A 90 2.19 17.04 -3.16
C PHE A 90 3.63 17.34 -3.59
N VAL A 91 3.83 18.09 -4.68
CA VAL A 91 5.18 18.49 -5.14
C VAL A 91 5.89 19.34 -4.08
N GLY A 92 5.19 20.26 -3.43
CA GLY A 92 5.76 21.14 -2.40
C GLY A 92 6.17 20.40 -1.13
N PHE A 93 5.36 19.45 -0.66
CA PHE A 93 5.61 18.71 0.59
C PHE A 93 6.47 17.47 0.39
N ALA A 94 6.22 16.67 -0.64
CA ALA A 94 6.98 15.46 -0.92
C ALA A 94 8.30 15.79 -1.63
N GLY A 95 8.32 16.81 -2.49
CA GLY A 95 9.51 17.27 -3.20
C GLY A 95 9.51 16.97 -4.69
N ILE A 96 10.24 17.80 -5.44
CA ILE A 96 10.24 17.79 -6.91
C ILE A 96 10.90 16.56 -7.51
N ALA A 97 11.98 16.04 -6.90
CA ALA A 97 12.74 14.91 -7.42
C ALA A 97 11.90 13.63 -7.48
N GLN A 98 11.24 13.26 -6.38
CA GLN A 98 10.36 12.10 -6.35
C GLN A 98 9.12 12.27 -7.23
N SER A 99 8.61 13.49 -7.35
CA SER A 99 7.48 13.80 -8.23
C SER A 99 7.85 13.62 -9.70
N ALA A 100 9.01 14.12 -10.12
CA ALA A 100 9.52 13.95 -11.47
C ALA A 100 9.84 12.49 -11.80
N ALA A 101 10.48 11.76 -10.88
CA ALA A 101 10.76 10.33 -11.01
C ALA A 101 9.46 9.53 -11.20
N TYR A 102 8.40 9.90 -10.47
CA TYR A 102 7.10 9.25 -10.59
C TYR A 102 6.38 9.56 -11.90
N VAL A 103 6.38 10.82 -12.36
CA VAL A 103 5.84 11.18 -13.68
C VAL A 103 6.57 10.42 -14.80
N LEU A 104 7.89 10.29 -14.68
CA LEU A 104 8.69 9.49 -15.60
C LEU A 104 8.25 8.02 -15.58
N LEU A 105 8.12 7.43 -14.40
CA LEU A 105 7.66 6.05 -14.22
C LEU A 105 6.25 5.83 -14.80
N LEU A 106 5.31 6.73 -14.55
CA LEU A 106 3.96 6.67 -15.14
C LEU A 106 3.99 6.78 -16.66
N SER A 107 4.84 7.65 -17.20
CA SER A 107 5.00 7.81 -18.65
C SER A 107 5.53 6.53 -19.30
N LEU A 108 6.50 5.87 -18.66
CA LEU A 108 7.02 4.56 -19.10
C LEU A 108 5.95 3.48 -18.99
N GLY A 109 5.21 3.44 -17.88
CA GLY A 109 4.08 2.53 -17.69
C GLY A 109 3.01 2.70 -18.78
N LEU A 110 2.69 3.94 -19.17
CA LEU A 110 1.74 4.23 -20.25
C LEU A 110 2.25 3.73 -21.60
N VAL A 111 3.51 3.99 -21.93
CA VAL A 111 4.13 3.52 -23.18
C VAL A 111 4.12 2.00 -23.22
N ILE A 112 4.68 1.32 -22.20
CA ILE A 112 4.76 -0.14 -22.17
C ILE A 112 3.37 -0.75 -22.16
N GLY A 113 2.47 -0.23 -21.32
CA GLY A 113 1.07 -0.65 -21.23
C GLY A 113 0.32 -0.57 -22.55
N SER A 114 0.57 0.49 -23.34
CA SER A 114 -0.06 0.65 -24.66
C SER A 114 0.41 -0.37 -25.71
N PHE A 115 1.52 -1.06 -25.49
CA PHE A 115 1.93 -2.21 -26.31
C PHE A 115 1.27 -3.52 -25.87
N LEU A 116 0.71 -3.58 -24.65
CA LEU A 116 0.07 -4.77 -24.10
C LEU A 116 -1.38 -4.93 -24.56
N HIS A 117 -1.96 -3.97 -25.27
CA HIS A 117 -3.29 -4.10 -25.89
C HIS A 117 -3.24 -3.65 -27.35
N ARG A 118 -4.21 -4.12 -28.17
CA ARG A 118 -4.27 -3.74 -29.59
C ARG A 118 -4.73 -2.30 -29.76
N ASP A 119 -4.14 -1.62 -30.74
CA ASP A 119 -4.52 -0.28 -31.17
C ASP A 119 -5.92 -0.31 -31.79
N GLY A 120 -6.90 0.30 -31.13
CA GLY A 120 -8.28 0.35 -31.65
C GLY A 120 -9.27 1.03 -30.70
N GLU A 121 -9.10 0.85 -29.39
CA GLU A 121 -10.04 1.40 -28.39
C GLU A 121 -9.31 2.38 -27.46
N ARG A 122 -9.83 3.61 -27.41
CA ARG A 122 -9.16 4.82 -26.88
C ARG A 122 -9.87 5.41 -25.64
N SER A 123 -10.37 4.59 -24.72
CA SER A 123 -10.91 5.12 -23.46
C SER A 123 -9.81 5.29 -22.40
N GLY A 124 -9.86 6.39 -21.64
CA GLY A 124 -8.82 6.75 -20.68
C GLY A 124 -8.68 5.75 -19.53
N ASP A 125 -9.79 5.16 -19.09
CA ASP A 125 -9.82 4.14 -18.04
C ASP A 125 -9.07 2.85 -18.45
N VAL A 126 -9.11 2.52 -19.74
CA VAL A 126 -8.37 1.39 -20.31
C VAL A 126 -6.89 1.72 -20.37
N ALA A 127 -6.53 2.93 -20.81
CA ALA A 127 -5.15 3.40 -20.79
C ALA A 127 -4.55 3.38 -19.38
N PHE A 128 -5.31 3.78 -18.35
CA PHE A 128 -4.87 3.70 -16.96
C PHE A 128 -4.64 2.24 -16.50
N THR A 129 -5.55 1.33 -16.87
CA THR A 129 -5.41 -0.09 -16.50
C THR A 129 -4.21 -0.74 -17.20
N ALA A 130 -4.01 -0.41 -18.47
CA ALA A 130 -2.86 -0.86 -19.25
C ALA A 130 -1.56 -0.27 -18.68
N MET A 131 -1.56 0.99 -18.23
CA MET A 131 -0.43 1.61 -17.52
C MET A 131 -0.02 0.81 -16.30
N LEU A 132 -0.97 0.35 -15.47
CA LEU A 132 -0.66 -0.51 -14.31
C LEU A 132 0.00 -1.82 -14.74
N ALA A 133 -0.51 -2.49 -15.77
CA ALA A 133 0.13 -3.69 -16.31
C ALA A 133 1.54 -3.39 -16.87
N GLY A 134 1.74 -2.22 -17.48
CA GLY A 134 3.05 -1.72 -17.91
C GLY A 134 4.02 -1.51 -16.75
N LEU A 135 3.55 -0.91 -15.63
CA LEU A 135 4.33 -0.81 -14.40
C LEU A 135 4.68 -2.18 -13.82
N GLY A 136 3.75 -3.15 -13.88
CA GLY A 136 4.01 -4.54 -13.51
C GLY A 136 5.11 -5.18 -14.36
N ALA A 137 5.08 -4.97 -15.68
CA ALA A 137 6.13 -5.46 -16.59
C ALA A 137 7.49 -4.81 -16.32
N MET A 138 7.53 -3.51 -16.00
CA MET A 138 8.75 -2.82 -15.60
C MET A 138 9.31 -3.36 -14.28
N ALA A 139 8.45 -3.51 -13.27
CA ALA A 139 8.83 -4.06 -11.97
C ALA A 139 9.34 -5.49 -12.10
N ALA A 140 8.75 -6.28 -13.00
CA ALA A 140 9.23 -7.61 -13.32
C ALA A 140 10.63 -7.60 -13.91
N LEU A 141 10.85 -6.80 -14.96
CA LEU A 141 12.15 -6.66 -15.61
C LEU A 141 13.22 -6.26 -14.59
N ILE A 142 12.97 -5.22 -13.80
CA ILE A 142 13.91 -4.79 -12.76
C ILE A 142 14.06 -5.87 -11.69
N GLY A 143 12.98 -6.52 -11.27
CA GLY A 143 13.01 -7.61 -10.30
C GLY A 143 13.98 -8.72 -10.66
N TRP A 144 14.02 -9.14 -11.94
CA TRP A 144 14.98 -10.12 -12.46
C TRP A 144 16.42 -9.60 -12.59
N LEU A 145 16.60 -8.29 -12.62
CA LEU A 145 17.92 -7.65 -12.75
C LEU A 145 18.50 -7.22 -11.40
N LEU A 146 17.74 -7.27 -10.32
CA LEU A 146 18.13 -6.80 -8.98
C LEU A 146 19.52 -7.28 -8.49
N PRO A 147 19.97 -8.52 -8.75
CA PRO A 147 21.32 -8.94 -8.38
C PRO A 147 22.46 -8.23 -9.13
N LEU A 148 22.17 -7.64 -10.29
CA LEU A 148 23.18 -7.09 -11.19
C LEU A 148 23.57 -5.66 -10.78
N PRO A 149 24.86 -5.29 -10.78
CA PRO A 149 25.35 -3.96 -10.40
C PRO A 149 25.15 -2.92 -11.51
N ILE A 150 23.91 -2.74 -11.96
CA ILE A 150 23.54 -1.87 -13.08
C ILE A 150 22.55 -0.75 -12.68
N HIS A 151 22.06 -0.77 -11.44
CA HIS A 151 21.01 0.15 -11.00
C HIS A 151 21.59 1.51 -10.61
N SER A 152 21.64 2.42 -11.59
CA SER A 152 22.03 3.81 -11.38
C SER A 152 21.03 4.78 -12.01
N PRO A 153 20.97 6.04 -11.55
CA PRO A 153 20.10 7.05 -12.15
C PRO A 153 20.36 7.21 -13.65
N LEU A 154 21.64 7.17 -14.08
CA LEU A 154 22.04 7.33 -15.48
C LEU A 154 21.51 6.20 -16.36
N VAL A 155 21.66 4.94 -15.93
CA VAL A 155 21.16 3.78 -16.68
C VAL A 155 19.65 3.85 -16.82
N TYR A 156 18.95 4.20 -15.73
CA TYR A 156 17.49 4.28 -15.75
C TYR A 156 17.00 5.43 -16.64
N LEU A 157 17.63 6.61 -16.56
CA LEU A 157 17.28 7.76 -17.41
C LEU A 157 17.56 7.49 -18.89
N PHE A 158 18.66 6.81 -19.22
CA PHE A 158 18.97 6.43 -20.59
C PHE A 158 17.92 5.45 -21.15
N ALA A 159 17.64 4.36 -20.42
CA ALA A 159 16.62 3.40 -20.81
C ALA A 159 15.23 4.04 -20.92
N ALA A 160 14.88 4.92 -19.97
CA ALA A 160 13.64 5.65 -19.99
C ALA A 160 13.53 6.56 -21.22
N SER A 161 14.59 7.29 -21.54
CA SER A 161 14.64 8.18 -22.71
C SER A 161 14.44 7.39 -24.01
N LEU A 162 15.06 6.22 -24.14
CA LEU A 162 14.89 5.36 -25.31
C LEU A 162 13.44 4.88 -25.46
N VAL A 163 12.82 4.39 -24.38
CA VAL A 163 11.44 3.91 -24.38
C VAL A 163 10.47 5.05 -24.70
N LEU A 164 10.64 6.21 -24.06
CA LEU A 164 9.78 7.37 -24.31
C LEU A 164 9.96 7.92 -25.72
N TRP A 165 11.18 7.97 -26.24
CA TRP A 165 11.44 8.42 -27.61
C TRP A 165 10.78 7.51 -28.65
N ALA A 166 10.93 6.18 -28.49
CA ALA A 166 10.30 5.19 -29.35
C ALA A 166 8.77 5.18 -29.20
N GLY A 167 8.26 5.40 -27.99
CA GLY A 167 6.84 5.34 -27.64
C GLY A 167 6.09 6.68 -27.64
N ARG A 168 6.71 7.80 -28.02
CA ARG A 168 6.17 9.16 -27.83
C ARG A 168 4.75 9.36 -28.38
N HIS A 169 4.43 8.76 -29.52
CA HIS A 169 3.10 8.88 -30.12
C HIS A 169 2.04 8.13 -29.31
N ARG A 170 2.40 6.97 -28.77
CA ARG A 170 1.54 6.19 -27.88
C ARG A 170 1.35 6.90 -26.54
N LEU A 171 2.41 7.46 -25.97
CA LEU A 171 2.32 8.29 -24.77
C LEU A 171 1.33 9.43 -24.94
N LEU A 172 1.49 10.24 -26.00
CA LEU A 172 0.60 11.37 -26.27
C LEU A 172 -0.85 10.94 -26.53
N ALA A 173 -1.05 9.82 -27.23
CA ALA A 173 -2.38 9.28 -27.48
C ALA A 173 -3.06 8.81 -26.18
N SER A 174 -2.37 8.03 -25.36
CA SER A 174 -2.87 7.54 -24.07
C SER A 174 -3.12 8.69 -23.09
N ALA A 175 -2.19 9.64 -22.98
CA ALA A 175 -2.34 10.83 -22.14
C ALA A 175 -3.54 11.68 -22.57
N ARG A 176 -3.72 11.89 -23.89
CA ARG A 176 -4.88 12.61 -24.43
C ARG A 176 -6.19 11.90 -24.11
N SER A 177 -6.24 10.58 -24.28
CA SER A 177 -7.41 9.75 -23.95
C SER A 177 -7.77 9.85 -22.46
N MET A 178 -6.78 9.77 -21.58
CA MET A 178 -6.99 9.94 -20.13
C MET A 178 -7.50 11.34 -19.78
N MET A 179 -6.91 12.39 -20.36
CA MET A 179 -7.38 13.78 -20.16
C MET A 179 -8.81 13.99 -20.68
N GLN A 180 -9.16 13.37 -21.82
CA GLN A 180 -10.52 13.42 -22.37
C GLN A 180 -11.51 12.71 -21.43
N SER A 181 -11.21 11.49 -20.98
CA SER A 181 -12.08 10.76 -20.05
C SER A 181 -12.23 11.48 -18.71
N TRP A 182 -11.15 12.05 -18.16
CA TRP A 182 -11.22 12.91 -16.98
C TRP A 182 -12.14 14.12 -17.22
N SER A 183 -11.96 14.78 -18.36
CA SER A 183 -12.73 15.97 -18.73
C SER A 183 -14.22 15.64 -18.86
N GLU A 184 -14.55 14.54 -19.51
CA GLU A 184 -15.94 14.06 -19.65
C GLU A 184 -16.55 13.69 -18.30
N ALA A 185 -15.82 12.92 -17.47
CA ALA A 185 -16.31 12.47 -16.17
C ALA A 185 -16.58 13.64 -15.20
N THR A 186 -15.68 14.63 -15.16
CA THR A 186 -15.82 15.82 -14.30
C THR A 186 -16.89 16.79 -14.81
N THR A 187 -17.10 16.87 -16.12
CA THR A 187 -18.16 17.71 -16.71
C THR A 187 -19.54 17.12 -16.46
N LYS A 188 -19.67 15.80 -16.52
CA LYS A 188 -20.93 15.10 -16.33
C LYS A 188 -21.46 15.24 -14.90
N GLU A 189 -20.59 15.18 -13.90
CA GLU A 189 -20.96 15.17 -12.48
C GLU A 189 -20.03 16.09 -11.65
N PRO A 190 -20.07 17.42 -11.84
CA PRO A 190 -19.04 18.33 -11.33
C PRO A 190 -18.98 18.40 -9.80
N LEU A 191 -20.13 18.34 -9.11
CA LEU A 191 -20.17 18.38 -7.65
C LEU A 191 -19.62 17.10 -7.03
N ALA A 192 -20.02 15.95 -7.56
CA ALA A 192 -19.55 14.66 -7.07
C ALA A 192 -18.05 14.47 -7.36
N ALA A 193 -17.58 14.92 -8.52
CA ALA A 193 -16.17 14.95 -8.86
C ALA A 193 -15.38 15.86 -7.91
N CYS A 194 -15.84 17.09 -7.69
CA CYS A 194 -15.18 18.02 -6.76
C CYS A 194 -15.12 17.45 -5.33
N PHE A 195 -16.20 16.84 -4.87
CA PHE A 195 -16.23 16.16 -3.57
C PHE A 195 -15.20 15.03 -3.52
N ALA A 196 -15.23 14.10 -4.48
CA ALA A 196 -14.30 12.97 -4.51
C ALA A 196 -12.84 13.41 -4.57
N VAL A 197 -12.50 14.41 -5.39
CA VAL A 197 -11.14 14.97 -5.48
C VAL A 197 -10.72 15.58 -4.14
N GLY A 198 -11.61 16.28 -3.44
CA GLY A 198 -11.33 16.82 -2.12
C GLY A 198 -11.02 15.73 -1.08
N ILE A 199 -11.74 14.61 -1.13
CA ILE A 199 -11.48 13.45 -0.25
C ILE A 199 -10.18 12.74 -0.63
N ILE A 200 -9.88 12.58 -1.92
CA ILE A 200 -8.62 11.99 -2.40
C ILE A 200 -7.43 12.84 -1.93
N GLY A 201 -7.52 14.17 -2.06
CA GLY A 201 -6.48 15.08 -1.59
C GLY A 201 -6.23 14.97 -0.09
N LEU A 202 -7.29 14.81 0.72
CA LEU A 202 -7.17 14.59 2.16
C LEU A 202 -6.51 13.24 2.48
N ALA A 203 -6.94 12.17 1.81
CA ALA A 203 -6.38 10.83 1.97
C ALA A 203 -4.90 10.75 1.55
N ALA A 204 -4.45 11.66 0.67
CA ALA A 204 -3.06 11.77 0.26
C ALA A 204 -2.16 12.49 1.29
N VAL A 205 -2.72 13.25 2.25
CA VAL A 205 -1.91 14.04 3.21
C VAL A 205 -0.90 13.18 3.97
N PRO A 206 -1.25 11.98 4.52
CA PRO A 206 -0.26 11.14 5.19
C PRO A 206 0.87 10.66 4.27
N ALA A 207 0.63 10.60 2.95
CA ALA A 207 1.67 10.27 2.00
C ALA A 207 2.76 11.34 1.94
N TRP A 208 2.50 12.58 2.32
CA TRP A 208 3.47 13.67 2.31
C TRP A 208 4.49 13.61 3.45
N LEU A 209 4.23 12.77 4.46
CA LEU A 209 5.17 12.52 5.55
C LEU A 209 6.41 11.75 5.03
N PRO A 210 7.58 11.92 5.68
CA PRO A 210 8.73 11.04 5.43
C PRO A 210 8.39 9.59 5.81
N SER A 211 9.31 8.66 5.52
CA SER A 211 9.16 7.25 5.87
C SER A 211 9.31 7.05 7.39
N LEU A 212 8.18 7.07 8.11
CA LEU A 212 8.16 7.03 9.58
C LEU A 212 7.76 5.66 10.15
N ASN A 213 7.18 4.77 9.35
CA ASN A 213 6.66 3.51 9.90
C ASN A 213 7.78 2.54 10.28
N PRO A 214 7.62 1.77 11.37
CA PRO A 214 8.63 0.81 11.80
C PRO A 214 8.97 -0.25 10.75
N ASP A 215 7.96 -0.89 10.14
CA ASP A 215 8.15 -1.91 9.10
C ASP A 215 8.90 -1.36 7.87
N ASP A 216 8.66 -0.09 7.53
CA ASP A 216 9.32 0.57 6.40
C ASP A 216 10.82 0.69 6.65
N ASN A 217 11.18 1.19 7.84
CA ASN A 217 12.56 1.39 8.27
C ASN A 217 13.26 0.09 8.68
N SER A 218 12.51 -0.99 8.87
CA SER A 218 13.07 -2.30 9.21
C SER A 218 13.31 -3.17 7.97
N ALA A 219 12.38 -3.18 7.01
CA ALA A 219 12.45 -4.12 5.88
C ALA A 219 12.21 -3.47 4.51
N HIS A 220 11.14 -2.68 4.33
CA HIS A 220 10.71 -2.29 2.97
C HIS A 220 11.66 -1.32 2.28
N LEU A 221 12.32 -0.42 3.02
CA LEU A 221 13.30 0.52 2.46
C LEU A 221 14.63 -0.14 2.07
N LEU A 222 14.89 -1.38 2.53
CA LEU A 222 16.19 -2.01 2.40
C LEU A 222 16.63 -2.09 0.94
N MET A 223 15.74 -2.55 0.05
CA MET A 223 16.02 -2.65 -1.37
C MET A 223 16.37 -1.29 -1.99
N ALA A 224 15.57 -0.26 -1.72
CA ALA A 224 15.80 1.07 -2.27
C ALA A 224 17.16 1.63 -1.81
N ARG A 225 17.50 1.43 -0.54
CA ARG A 225 18.76 1.89 0.06
C ARG A 225 19.97 1.11 -0.47
N GLU A 226 19.84 -0.20 -0.69
CA GLU A 226 20.91 -1.01 -1.33
C GLU A 226 21.14 -0.61 -2.78
N LEU A 227 20.09 -0.39 -3.57
CA LEU A 227 20.26 0.08 -4.95
C LEU A 227 20.92 1.46 -5.00
N LEU A 228 20.57 2.37 -4.09
CA LEU A 228 21.18 3.70 -3.99
C LEU A 228 22.66 3.62 -3.55
N ALA A 229 23.01 2.71 -2.65
CA ALA A 229 24.35 2.61 -2.09
C ALA A 229 25.32 1.79 -2.96
N GLY A 230 24.83 0.72 -3.61
CA GLY A 230 25.66 -0.27 -4.28
C GLY A 230 25.25 -0.61 -5.72
N SER A 231 24.14 -0.05 -6.23
CA SER A 231 23.61 -0.34 -7.57
C SER A 231 23.16 -1.79 -7.81
N TYR A 232 23.00 -2.60 -6.76
CA TYR A 232 22.37 -3.93 -6.79
C TYR A 232 21.77 -4.25 -5.41
N TYR A 233 20.88 -5.24 -5.38
CA TYR A 233 20.25 -5.75 -4.18
C TYR A 233 20.95 -7.04 -3.75
N ARG A 234 21.35 -7.14 -2.48
CA ARG A 234 22.19 -8.25 -1.97
C ARG A 234 21.41 -9.54 -1.73
N ILE A 235 20.09 -9.42 -1.55
CA ILE A 235 19.16 -10.53 -1.27
C ILE A 235 19.61 -11.35 -0.04
N ASP A 236 19.93 -10.65 1.04
CA ASP A 236 20.48 -11.29 2.23
C ASP A 236 19.41 -11.88 3.16
N ALA A 237 19.03 -13.12 2.90
CA ALA A 237 18.07 -13.84 3.74
C ALA A 237 18.64 -14.20 5.14
N SER A 238 19.94 -14.03 5.39
CA SER A 238 20.60 -14.45 6.62
C SER A 238 20.51 -13.42 7.75
N SER A 239 20.50 -12.14 7.41
CA SER A 239 20.35 -11.02 8.35
C SER A 239 19.10 -10.17 8.06
N GLN A 240 18.29 -10.56 7.07
CA GLN A 240 16.98 -9.99 6.82
C GLN A 240 15.99 -11.06 6.36
N VAL A 241 15.08 -11.47 7.23
CA VAL A 241 14.12 -12.55 6.99
C VAL A 241 13.17 -12.29 5.82
N PHE A 242 12.88 -11.02 5.52
CA PHE A 242 12.04 -10.66 4.37
C PHE A 242 12.82 -10.35 3.09
N ALA A 243 14.13 -10.63 3.05
CA ALA A 243 14.96 -10.29 1.92
C ALA A 243 14.53 -10.94 0.61
N VAL A 244 13.79 -12.07 0.68
CA VAL A 244 13.25 -12.85 -0.45
C VAL A 244 11.73 -12.96 -0.51
N ALA A 245 11.01 -12.14 0.27
CA ALA A 245 9.55 -12.08 0.18
C ALA A 245 9.07 -11.67 -1.24
N PRO A 246 7.77 -11.65 -1.55
CA PRO A 246 7.29 -10.97 -2.76
C PRO A 246 7.57 -9.45 -2.65
N TRP A 247 8.30 -8.87 -3.62
CA TRP A 247 8.78 -7.49 -3.51
C TRP A 247 8.20 -6.51 -4.54
N LEU A 248 7.22 -6.86 -5.36
CA LEU A 248 6.88 -6.05 -6.55
C LEU A 248 6.63 -4.57 -6.21
N ASN A 249 6.00 -4.31 -5.05
CA ASN A 249 5.84 -2.94 -4.54
C ASN A 249 7.17 -2.28 -4.18
N ASN A 250 8.04 -2.98 -3.43
CA ASN A 250 9.36 -2.48 -3.06
C ASN A 250 10.24 -2.22 -4.30
N VAL A 251 10.10 -3.01 -5.38
CA VAL A 251 10.80 -2.75 -6.65
C VAL A 251 10.37 -1.41 -7.23
N LEU A 252 9.08 -1.12 -7.30
CA LEU A 252 8.58 0.16 -7.80
C LEU A 252 9.06 1.34 -6.93
N HIS A 253 9.05 1.18 -5.60
CA HIS A 253 9.61 2.17 -4.68
C HIS A 253 11.14 2.34 -4.85
N ALA A 254 11.88 1.26 -5.09
CA ALA A 254 13.32 1.32 -5.31
C ALA A 254 13.63 2.00 -6.64
N MET A 255 12.86 1.73 -7.69
CA MET A 255 13.03 2.37 -8.99
C MET A 255 12.82 3.89 -8.93
N THR A 256 11.74 4.34 -8.29
CA THR A 256 11.52 5.77 -8.10
C THR A 256 12.60 6.39 -7.23
N SER A 257 13.08 5.67 -6.21
CA SER A 257 14.12 6.18 -5.33
C SER A 257 15.47 6.33 -6.05
N VAL A 258 15.87 5.37 -6.89
CA VAL A 258 17.07 5.48 -7.74
C VAL A 258 16.94 6.66 -8.71
N LEU A 259 15.80 6.82 -9.39
CA LEU A 259 15.58 7.96 -10.30
C LEU A 259 15.61 9.32 -9.59
N ALA A 260 15.09 9.39 -8.37
CA ALA A 260 15.08 10.62 -7.57
C ALA A 260 16.40 10.90 -6.84
N GLY A 261 17.29 9.92 -6.76
CA GLY A 261 18.52 9.99 -5.96
C GLY A 261 18.30 9.92 -4.44
N GLY A 262 17.13 9.44 -3.99
CA GLY A 262 16.74 9.40 -2.58
C GLY A 262 15.37 8.76 -2.38
N GLU A 263 15.00 8.52 -1.12
CA GLU A 263 13.72 7.86 -0.80
C GLU A 263 12.52 8.52 -1.45
N SER A 264 11.72 7.74 -2.18
CA SER A 264 10.57 8.22 -2.97
C SER A 264 9.28 7.46 -2.65
N ARG A 265 9.05 7.19 -1.36
CA ARG A 265 7.89 6.45 -0.85
C ARG A 265 6.57 7.13 -1.23
N SER A 266 6.47 8.44 -0.97
CA SER A 266 5.24 9.22 -1.09
C SER A 266 4.59 9.12 -2.46
N ALA A 267 5.39 9.18 -3.51
CA ALA A 267 4.91 9.14 -4.88
C ALA A 267 4.19 7.85 -5.26
N ILE A 268 4.79 6.70 -4.96
CA ILE A 268 4.16 5.40 -5.22
C ILE A 268 2.91 5.21 -4.33
N GLY A 269 2.95 5.66 -3.07
CA GLY A 269 1.79 5.63 -2.17
C GLY A 269 0.58 6.40 -2.72
N VAL A 270 0.79 7.63 -3.19
CA VAL A 270 -0.27 8.41 -3.88
C VAL A 270 -0.71 7.73 -5.16
N GLY A 271 0.21 7.10 -5.89
CA GLY A 271 -0.10 6.32 -7.07
C GLY A 271 -1.09 5.18 -6.81
N TRP A 272 -0.88 4.41 -5.76
CA TRP A 272 -1.79 3.34 -5.37
C TRP A 272 -3.15 3.84 -4.90
N LEU A 273 -3.18 4.96 -4.16
CA LEU A 273 -4.43 5.65 -3.82
C LEU A 273 -5.23 6.02 -5.09
N LEU A 274 -4.58 6.67 -6.06
CA LEU A 274 -5.22 7.08 -7.31
C LEU A 274 -5.69 5.88 -8.14
N ALA A 275 -4.86 4.84 -8.24
CA ALA A 275 -5.22 3.60 -8.91
C ALA A 275 -6.41 2.91 -8.25
N GLY A 276 -6.47 2.87 -6.92
CA GLY A 276 -7.62 2.34 -6.20
C GLY A 276 -8.90 3.15 -6.43
N CYS A 277 -8.82 4.49 -6.44
CA CYS A 277 -9.94 5.37 -6.74
C CYS A 277 -10.46 5.19 -8.18
N VAL A 278 -9.57 5.12 -9.17
CA VAL A 278 -9.93 4.87 -10.58
C VAL A 278 -10.55 3.48 -10.72
N GLY A 279 -9.96 2.44 -10.10
CA GLY A 279 -10.51 1.10 -10.06
C GLY A 279 -11.91 1.05 -9.44
N ALA A 280 -12.12 1.74 -8.32
CA ALA A 280 -13.40 1.85 -7.63
C ALA A 280 -14.47 2.53 -8.50
N TYR A 281 -14.13 3.69 -9.09
CA TYR A 281 -14.98 4.40 -10.04
C TYR A 281 -15.39 3.50 -11.20
N ARG A 282 -14.41 2.83 -11.82
CA ARG A 282 -14.59 2.01 -13.00
C ARG A 282 -15.42 0.76 -12.73
N VAL A 283 -15.16 0.03 -11.64
CA VAL A 283 -15.98 -1.13 -11.24
C VAL A 283 -17.43 -0.69 -10.99
N ALA A 284 -17.64 0.42 -10.28
CA ALA A 284 -18.99 0.93 -10.05
C ALA A 284 -19.70 1.27 -11.38
N HIS A 285 -19.00 1.97 -12.28
CA HIS A 285 -19.54 2.34 -13.59
C HIS A 285 -19.88 1.12 -14.44
N LEU A 286 -18.96 0.16 -14.54
CA LEU A 286 -19.17 -1.09 -15.29
C LEU A 286 -20.33 -1.88 -14.71
N LEU A 287 -20.51 -1.93 -13.39
CA LEU A 287 -21.67 -2.59 -12.79
C LEU A 287 -22.97 -1.79 -12.95
N GLY A 288 -22.96 -0.65 -13.64
CA GLY A 288 -24.16 0.10 -14.03
C GLY A 288 -24.52 1.25 -13.09
N ALA A 289 -23.65 1.62 -12.15
CA ALA A 289 -23.86 2.83 -11.35
C ALA A 289 -23.78 4.08 -12.25
N ARG A 290 -24.70 5.03 -12.05
CA ARG A 290 -24.82 6.27 -12.84
C ARG A 290 -24.89 7.48 -11.93
N GLY A 291 -24.58 8.65 -12.47
CA GLY A 291 -24.63 9.92 -11.73
C GLY A 291 -23.48 10.06 -10.75
N ALA A 292 -23.75 10.57 -9.54
CA ALA A 292 -22.75 10.74 -8.49
C ALA A 292 -22.12 9.42 -7.96
N PHE A 293 -22.75 8.26 -8.16
CA PHE A 293 -22.36 7.02 -7.48
C PHE A 293 -20.95 6.49 -7.82
N PRO A 294 -20.46 6.47 -9.08
CA PRO A 294 -19.07 6.13 -9.36
C PRO A 294 -18.05 7.03 -8.64
N TRP A 295 -18.32 8.33 -8.55
CA TRP A 295 -17.49 9.27 -7.78
C TRP A 295 -17.57 9.01 -6.28
N LEU A 296 -18.75 8.66 -5.75
CA LEU A 296 -18.92 8.25 -4.35
C LEU A 296 -18.21 6.93 -4.04
N ALA A 297 -18.09 6.00 -4.99
CA ALA A 297 -17.29 4.79 -4.82
C ALA A 297 -15.80 5.14 -4.68
N ALA A 298 -15.29 6.04 -5.51
CA ALA A 298 -13.92 6.55 -5.38
C ALA A 298 -13.70 7.30 -4.05
N ALA A 299 -14.67 8.14 -3.64
CA ALA A 299 -14.61 8.88 -2.37
C ALA A 299 -14.71 7.96 -1.14
N LEU A 300 -15.50 6.89 -1.21
CA LEU A 300 -15.61 5.91 -0.14
C LEU A 300 -14.31 5.11 0.01
N TYR A 301 -13.70 4.70 -1.11
CA TYR A 301 -12.38 4.08 -1.10
C TYR A 301 -11.32 5.02 -0.50
N ALA A 302 -11.26 6.27 -0.96
CA ALA A 302 -10.31 7.26 -0.48
C ALA A 302 -10.50 7.60 1.00
N SER A 303 -11.74 7.74 1.47
CA SER A 303 -12.03 8.10 2.87
C SER A 303 -11.83 6.94 3.85
N HIS A 304 -11.71 5.71 3.38
CA HIS A 304 -11.44 4.58 4.27
C HIS A 304 -10.12 4.84 5.03
N PRO A 305 -10.10 4.77 6.38
CA PRO A 305 -8.92 5.21 7.15
C PRO A 305 -7.65 4.49 6.72
N LEU A 306 -7.72 3.17 6.51
CA LEU A 306 -6.59 2.38 6.03
C LEU A 306 -6.01 2.84 4.67
N THR A 307 -6.78 3.47 3.80
CA THR A 307 -6.24 4.01 2.53
C THR A 307 -5.19 5.07 2.79
N ALA A 308 -5.45 5.95 3.78
CA ALA A 308 -4.51 6.98 4.19
C ALA A 308 -3.28 6.37 4.90
N TYR A 309 -3.49 5.30 5.68
CA TYR A 309 -2.41 4.52 6.30
C TYR A 309 -1.46 3.88 5.27
N PHE A 310 -1.99 3.27 4.20
CA PHE A 310 -1.16 2.78 3.10
C PHE A 310 -0.45 3.91 2.37
N GLY A 311 -1.08 5.08 2.31
CA GLY A 311 -0.46 6.30 1.83
C GLY A 311 0.81 6.68 2.58
N MET A 312 0.94 6.40 3.89
CA MET A 312 2.13 6.70 4.72
C MET A 312 3.11 5.53 4.93
N THR A 313 2.81 4.34 4.41
CA THR A 313 3.65 3.12 4.55
C THR A 313 4.18 2.64 3.19
N LEU A 314 5.04 1.62 3.17
CA LEU A 314 5.36 0.80 1.98
C LEU A 314 4.57 -0.51 1.94
N GLN A 315 3.51 -0.62 2.75
CA GLN A 315 2.71 -1.84 2.79
C GLN A 315 1.91 -2.03 1.50
N VAL A 316 1.82 -3.29 1.09
CA VAL A 316 1.33 -3.66 -0.25
C VAL A 316 -0.17 -3.84 -0.32
N ASP A 317 -0.88 -3.79 0.81
CA ASP A 317 -2.32 -4.09 0.85
C ASP A 317 -3.14 -3.05 0.07
N GLY A 318 -2.77 -1.77 0.13
CA GLY A 318 -3.36 -0.71 -0.71
C GLY A 318 -3.14 -0.95 -2.22
N ALA A 319 -1.91 -1.33 -2.60
CA ALA A 319 -1.57 -1.70 -3.97
C ALA A 319 -2.35 -2.94 -4.44
N SER A 320 -2.48 -3.94 -3.57
CA SER A 320 -3.21 -5.18 -3.83
C SER A 320 -4.68 -4.89 -4.11
N THR A 321 -5.31 -4.01 -3.31
CA THR A 321 -6.70 -3.57 -3.56
C THR A 321 -6.84 -2.86 -4.89
N ALA A 322 -5.93 -1.95 -5.22
CA ALA A 322 -5.96 -1.21 -6.49
C ALA A 322 -5.87 -2.18 -7.69
N VAL A 323 -4.89 -3.09 -7.69
CA VAL A 323 -4.73 -4.08 -8.77
C VAL A 323 -5.94 -5.02 -8.83
N LEU A 324 -6.49 -5.46 -7.68
CA LEU A 324 -7.68 -6.31 -7.64
C LEU A 324 -8.90 -5.62 -8.25
N LEU A 325 -9.14 -4.34 -7.96
CA LEU A 325 -10.25 -3.57 -8.54
C LEU A 325 -10.12 -3.48 -10.07
N HIS A 326 -8.90 -3.24 -10.57
CA HIS A 326 -8.65 -3.21 -12.01
C HIS A 326 -8.79 -4.59 -12.67
N LEU A 327 -8.38 -5.68 -12.00
CA LEU A 327 -8.58 -7.05 -12.47
C LEU A 327 -10.06 -7.40 -12.54
N VAL A 328 -10.83 -7.10 -11.48
CA VAL A 328 -12.29 -7.29 -11.45
C VAL A 328 -12.97 -6.49 -12.57
N ALA A 329 -12.54 -5.26 -12.82
CA ALA A 329 -13.05 -4.46 -13.92
C ALA A 329 -12.75 -5.11 -15.29
N CYS A 330 -11.58 -5.73 -15.47
CA CYS A 330 -11.27 -6.50 -16.67
C CYS A 330 -12.16 -7.75 -16.79
N CYS A 331 -12.40 -8.49 -15.71
CA CYS A 331 -13.29 -9.66 -15.71
C CYS A 331 -14.73 -9.30 -16.09
N ILE A 332 -15.25 -8.17 -15.59
CA ILE A 332 -16.58 -7.66 -15.97
C ILE A 332 -16.64 -7.32 -17.46
N ALA A 333 -15.63 -6.60 -17.97
CA ALA A 333 -15.56 -6.18 -19.36
C ALA A 333 -15.39 -7.38 -20.32
N LEU A 334 -14.56 -8.36 -19.93
CA LEU A 334 -14.37 -9.61 -20.68
C LEU A 334 -15.70 -10.37 -20.86
N LYS A 335 -16.55 -10.39 -19.82
CA LYS A 335 -17.87 -11.04 -19.91
C LYS A 335 -18.84 -10.30 -20.83
N ARG A 336 -18.60 -9.02 -21.12
CA ARG A 336 -19.40 -8.18 -22.02
C ARG A 336 -18.88 -8.15 -23.45
N ASP A 337 -17.89 -9.00 -23.75
CA ASP A 337 -17.21 -9.06 -25.05
C ASP A 337 -16.50 -7.75 -25.46
N ASP A 338 -16.07 -6.93 -24.48
CA ASP A 338 -15.21 -5.77 -24.76
C ASP A 338 -13.83 -6.24 -25.24
N THR A 339 -13.41 -5.80 -26.43
CA THR A 339 -12.30 -6.41 -27.17
C THR A 339 -10.94 -6.22 -26.51
N TRP A 340 -10.71 -5.10 -25.81
CA TRP A 340 -9.46 -4.82 -25.11
C TRP A 340 -9.30 -5.66 -23.82
N ALA A 341 -10.40 -5.94 -23.12
CA ALA A 341 -10.41 -6.73 -21.88
C ALA A 341 -10.04 -8.20 -22.16
N ALA A 342 -10.09 -8.62 -23.42
CA ALA A 342 -9.58 -9.90 -23.88
C ALA A 342 -8.06 -9.94 -24.08
N SER A 343 -7.30 -8.87 -23.77
CA SER A 343 -5.84 -8.91 -23.85
C SER A 343 -5.26 -9.83 -22.76
N PRO A 344 -4.62 -10.95 -23.14
CA PRO A 344 -4.00 -11.86 -22.18
C PRO A 344 -2.84 -11.19 -21.43
N TRP A 345 -2.21 -10.17 -22.02
CA TRP A 345 -1.07 -9.46 -21.44
C TRP A 345 -1.49 -8.52 -20.32
N VAL A 346 -2.60 -7.79 -20.49
CA VAL A 346 -3.10 -6.88 -19.44
C VAL A 346 -3.62 -7.70 -18.25
N ILE A 347 -4.45 -8.71 -18.50
CA ILE A 347 -4.97 -9.58 -17.41
C ILE A 347 -3.81 -10.35 -16.76
N GLY A 348 -2.93 -10.96 -17.56
CA GLY A 348 -1.75 -11.67 -17.05
C GLY A 348 -0.85 -10.74 -16.24
N GLY A 349 -0.72 -9.49 -16.67
CA GLY A 349 -0.01 -8.45 -15.95
C GLY A 349 -0.57 -8.18 -14.56
N LEU A 350 -1.87 -7.94 -14.46
CA LEU A 350 -2.55 -7.70 -13.19
C LEU A 350 -2.54 -8.95 -12.28
N CYS A 351 -2.70 -10.15 -12.85
CA CYS A 351 -2.58 -11.40 -12.10
C CYS A 351 -1.17 -11.61 -11.54
N GLY A 352 -0.14 -11.39 -12.37
CA GLY A 352 1.26 -11.47 -11.96
C GLY A 352 1.60 -10.42 -10.91
N MET A 353 1.06 -9.21 -11.01
CA MET A 353 1.21 -8.17 -9.99
C MET A 353 0.61 -8.60 -8.65
N LEU A 354 -0.63 -9.11 -8.62
CA LEU A 354 -1.24 -9.58 -7.36
C LEU A 354 -0.38 -10.64 -6.68
N ALA A 355 0.11 -11.63 -7.44
CA ALA A 355 1.01 -12.66 -6.91
C ALA A 355 2.34 -12.04 -6.42
N GLY A 356 2.98 -11.21 -7.22
CA GLY A 356 4.26 -10.56 -6.88
C GLY A 356 4.19 -9.52 -5.76
N LEU A 357 2.99 -9.03 -5.42
CA LEU A 357 2.78 -8.11 -4.30
C LEU A 357 2.74 -8.86 -2.96
N LYS A 358 2.02 -9.98 -2.88
CA LYS A 358 1.81 -10.70 -1.62
C LYS A 358 1.24 -12.10 -1.83
N ILE A 359 1.73 -13.07 -1.06
CA ILE A 359 1.25 -14.46 -1.12
C ILE A 359 -0.23 -14.58 -0.75
N SER A 360 -0.75 -13.78 0.19
CA SER A 360 -2.17 -13.80 0.58
C SER A 360 -3.10 -13.44 -0.58
N ASN A 361 -2.62 -12.71 -1.60
CA ASN A 361 -3.40 -12.45 -2.81
C ASN A 361 -3.67 -13.71 -3.64
N GLY A 362 -2.94 -14.79 -3.37
CA GLY A 362 -3.22 -16.12 -3.91
C GLY A 362 -4.66 -16.55 -3.68
N VAL A 363 -5.29 -16.19 -2.56
CA VAL A 363 -6.71 -16.50 -2.30
C VAL A 363 -7.64 -15.85 -3.34
N TYR A 364 -7.41 -14.58 -3.68
CA TYR A 364 -8.18 -13.90 -4.72
C TYR A 364 -7.91 -14.48 -6.11
N LEU A 365 -6.64 -14.77 -6.40
CA LEU A 365 -6.22 -15.36 -7.67
C LEU A 365 -6.71 -16.79 -7.86
N LEU A 366 -6.86 -17.57 -6.79
CA LEU A 366 -7.42 -18.92 -6.90
C LEU A 366 -8.85 -18.88 -7.43
N VAL A 367 -9.69 -17.98 -6.93
CA VAL A 367 -11.09 -17.90 -7.39
C VAL A 367 -11.19 -17.22 -8.75
N LEU A 368 -10.63 -16.00 -8.91
CA LEU A 368 -10.72 -15.27 -10.17
C LEU A 368 -9.90 -15.92 -11.29
N GLY A 369 -8.72 -16.46 -10.97
CA GLY A 369 -7.88 -17.20 -11.90
C GLY A 369 -8.53 -18.50 -12.36
N SER A 370 -9.19 -19.24 -11.47
CA SER A 370 -9.98 -20.43 -11.89
C SER A 370 -11.10 -20.05 -12.84
N TRP A 371 -11.80 -18.94 -12.57
CA TRP A 371 -12.82 -18.43 -13.50
C TRP A 371 -12.22 -18.01 -14.84
N LEU A 372 -11.08 -17.32 -14.86
CA LEU A 372 -10.38 -16.92 -16.10
C LEU A 372 -9.92 -18.13 -16.91
N ILE A 373 -9.36 -19.15 -16.25
CA ILE A 373 -8.97 -20.42 -16.86
C ILE A 373 -10.21 -21.06 -17.50
N TRP A 374 -11.29 -21.24 -16.73
CA TRP A 374 -12.53 -21.82 -17.24
C TRP A 374 -13.13 -21.03 -18.41
N HIS A 375 -13.14 -19.69 -18.32
CA HIS A 375 -13.62 -18.81 -19.38
C HIS A 375 -12.85 -19.04 -20.69
N HIS A 376 -11.51 -19.02 -20.66
CA HIS A 376 -10.74 -19.24 -21.89
C HIS A 376 -10.78 -20.69 -22.38
N VAL A 377 -10.84 -21.68 -21.49
CA VAL A 377 -10.97 -23.10 -21.85
C VAL A 377 -12.32 -23.38 -22.51
N SER A 378 -13.42 -22.87 -21.96
CA SER A 378 -14.77 -23.04 -22.52
C SER A 378 -14.93 -22.42 -23.91
N LEU A 379 -14.20 -21.32 -24.17
CA LEU A 379 -14.11 -20.69 -25.48
C LEU A 379 -13.01 -21.26 -26.39
N ARG A 380 -12.31 -22.33 -25.96
CA ARG A 380 -11.18 -22.96 -26.67
C ARG A 380 -10.04 -21.99 -27.03
N GLN A 381 -9.83 -20.95 -26.22
CA GLN A 381 -8.80 -19.92 -26.41
C GLN A 381 -7.46 -20.28 -25.74
N TYR A 382 -6.98 -21.51 -25.93
CA TYR A 382 -5.80 -22.04 -25.21
C TYR A 382 -4.53 -21.21 -25.39
N ARG A 383 -4.29 -20.67 -26.59
CA ARG A 383 -3.15 -19.78 -26.84
C ARG A 383 -3.20 -18.54 -25.96
N ARG A 384 -4.37 -17.91 -25.82
CA ARG A 384 -4.52 -16.71 -24.98
C ARG A 384 -4.31 -17.05 -23.52
N LEU A 385 -4.86 -18.17 -23.06
CA LEU A 385 -4.65 -18.65 -21.70
C LEU A 385 -3.16 -18.91 -21.41
N ALA A 386 -2.45 -19.58 -22.31
CA ALA A 386 -1.01 -19.83 -22.17
C ALA A 386 -0.20 -18.54 -22.08
N LEU A 387 -0.50 -17.54 -22.93
CA LEU A 387 0.16 -16.23 -22.88
C LEU A 387 -0.13 -15.48 -21.57
N LEU A 388 -1.38 -15.51 -21.09
CA LEU A 388 -1.76 -14.91 -19.82
C LEU A 388 -0.97 -15.52 -18.66
N LEU A 389 -0.96 -16.86 -18.57
CA LEU A 389 -0.27 -17.58 -17.51
C LEU A 389 1.24 -17.37 -17.56
N ALA A 390 1.84 -17.43 -18.76
CA ALA A 390 3.27 -17.19 -18.93
C ALA A 390 3.65 -15.76 -18.52
N PHE A 391 2.87 -14.75 -18.93
CA PHE A 391 3.16 -13.37 -18.59
C PHE A 391 2.97 -13.08 -17.09
N ALA A 392 1.93 -13.66 -16.48
CA ALA A 392 1.72 -13.60 -15.03
C ALA A 392 2.90 -14.23 -14.28
N ALA A 393 3.39 -15.38 -14.73
CA ALA A 393 4.53 -16.08 -14.14
C ALA A 393 5.83 -15.26 -14.27
N VAL A 394 6.09 -14.61 -15.40
CA VAL A 394 7.28 -13.74 -15.55
C VAL A 394 7.21 -12.55 -14.60
N ILE A 395 6.02 -11.94 -14.42
CA ILE A 395 5.86 -10.77 -13.56
C ILE A 395 6.00 -11.10 -12.08
N ALA A 396 5.40 -12.20 -11.64
CA ALA A 396 5.49 -12.64 -10.25
C ALA A 396 6.84 -13.31 -9.94
N GLY A 397 7.44 -13.95 -10.94
CA GLY A 397 8.39 -15.06 -10.74
C GLY A 397 9.73 -14.70 -10.11
N SER A 398 10.21 -13.46 -10.24
CA SER A 398 11.55 -13.08 -9.76
C SER A 398 11.73 -13.34 -8.26
N SER A 399 10.80 -12.86 -7.43
CA SER A 399 10.85 -13.07 -5.97
C SER A 399 10.79 -14.56 -5.60
N TYR A 400 9.87 -15.33 -6.19
CA TYR A 400 9.73 -16.77 -5.90
C TYR A 400 10.93 -17.58 -6.38
N PHE A 401 11.52 -17.19 -7.52
CA PHE A 401 12.72 -17.81 -8.07
C PHE A 401 13.92 -17.59 -7.13
N TYR A 402 14.18 -16.34 -6.74
CA TYR A 402 15.28 -16.04 -5.81
C TYR A 402 15.05 -16.65 -4.44
N ALA A 403 13.82 -16.64 -3.91
CA ALA A 403 13.49 -17.31 -2.66
C ALA A 403 13.83 -18.80 -2.71
N THR A 404 13.42 -19.49 -3.79
CA THR A 404 13.74 -20.91 -4.01
C THR A 404 15.24 -21.13 -4.09
N LEU A 405 15.93 -20.36 -4.94
CA LEU A 405 17.35 -20.55 -5.23
C LEU A 405 18.25 -20.27 -4.02
N ILE A 406 17.92 -19.26 -3.23
CA ILE A 406 18.73 -18.80 -2.10
C ILE A 406 18.41 -19.59 -0.83
N THR A 407 17.12 -19.83 -0.57
CA THR A 407 16.67 -20.35 0.73
C THR A 407 16.17 -21.79 0.67
N GLY A 408 15.92 -22.34 -0.53
CA GLY A 408 15.23 -23.62 -0.72
C GLY A 408 13.72 -23.54 -0.53
N ASN A 409 13.18 -22.36 -0.19
CA ASN A 409 11.78 -22.13 0.11
C ASN A 409 11.20 -21.06 -0.83
N PRO A 410 10.32 -21.40 -1.81
CA PRO A 410 9.71 -20.43 -2.72
C PRO A 410 8.85 -19.39 -2.00
N LEU A 411 8.34 -19.70 -0.81
CA LEU A 411 7.44 -18.87 -0.03
C LEU A 411 8.09 -18.39 1.27
N PHE A 412 9.42 -18.28 1.29
CA PHE A 412 10.17 -17.85 2.47
C PHE A 412 9.75 -16.45 2.91
N PRO A 413 9.60 -16.18 4.23
CA PRO A 413 9.74 -17.12 5.35
C PRO A 413 8.45 -17.87 5.73
N LEU A 414 7.34 -17.65 5.01
CA LEU A 414 5.99 -17.99 5.48
C LEU A 414 5.76 -19.48 5.73
N PHE A 415 6.20 -20.35 4.81
CA PHE A 415 5.93 -21.80 4.87
C PHE A 415 7.18 -22.63 5.24
N ASN A 416 7.97 -22.16 6.21
CA ASN A 416 9.22 -22.82 6.54
C ASN A 416 9.06 -24.16 7.28
N GLY A 417 7.88 -24.47 7.83
CA GLY A 417 7.55 -25.81 8.32
C GLY A 417 7.54 -26.87 7.21
N ILE A 418 7.24 -26.46 5.97
CA ILE A 418 7.21 -27.34 4.80
C ILE A 418 8.60 -27.42 4.15
N PHE A 419 9.17 -26.26 3.78
CA PHE A 419 10.38 -26.22 2.96
C PHE A 419 11.69 -26.26 3.76
N LYS A 420 11.63 -26.01 5.08
CA LYS A 420 12.75 -26.22 6.03
C LYS A 420 14.05 -25.53 5.64
N SER A 421 13.96 -24.27 5.22
CA SER A 421 15.13 -23.44 4.92
C SER A 421 16.05 -23.34 6.15
N PRO A 422 17.39 -23.40 5.98
CA PRO A 422 18.33 -23.28 7.10
C PRO A 422 18.46 -21.86 7.65
N TYR A 423 17.82 -20.87 7.03
CA TYR A 423 17.86 -19.47 7.47
C TYR A 423 16.85 -19.15 8.59
N MET A 424 15.89 -20.05 8.87
CA MET A 424 14.87 -19.86 9.89
C MET A 424 14.52 -21.20 10.54
N ALA A 425 13.93 -21.18 11.74
CA ALA A 425 13.40 -22.38 12.38
C ALA A 425 12.37 -23.10 11.48
N ALA A 426 12.30 -24.43 11.57
CA ALA A 426 11.42 -25.28 10.77
C ALA A 426 9.95 -25.22 11.25
N ILE A 427 9.40 -24.01 11.31
CA ILE A 427 8.02 -23.69 11.65
C ILE A 427 7.49 -22.67 10.65
N ASP A 428 6.17 -22.65 10.43
CA ASP A 428 5.55 -21.63 9.60
C ASP A 428 5.54 -20.29 10.34
N PHE A 429 5.67 -19.20 9.60
CA PHE A 429 5.64 -17.86 10.17
C PHE A 429 4.22 -17.55 10.66
N ALA A 430 4.07 -17.30 11.95
CA ALA A 430 2.83 -16.87 12.58
C ALA A 430 3.10 -15.76 13.59
N ASP A 431 2.24 -14.76 13.61
CA ASP A 431 2.28 -13.70 14.61
C ASP A 431 1.11 -13.90 15.59
N PRO A 432 1.36 -14.49 16.78
CA PRO A 432 0.32 -14.86 17.73
C PRO A 432 -0.49 -13.66 18.25
N ARG A 433 0.03 -12.43 18.12
CA ARG A 433 -0.67 -11.20 18.54
C ARG A 433 -2.03 -11.04 17.84
N TRP A 434 -2.15 -11.57 16.62
CA TRP A 434 -3.33 -11.40 15.77
C TRP A 434 -4.21 -12.64 15.68
N HIS A 435 -4.18 -13.55 16.67
CA HIS A 435 -5.04 -14.74 16.69
C HIS A 435 -6.10 -14.65 17.81
N THR A 436 -6.94 -13.60 17.74
CA THR A 436 -7.98 -13.29 18.75
C THR A 436 -9.28 -14.10 18.62
N GLY A 437 -9.47 -14.78 17.50
CA GLY A 437 -10.67 -15.54 17.13
C GLY A 437 -11.58 -14.80 16.15
N VAL A 438 -12.33 -15.57 15.35
CA VAL A 438 -13.34 -15.05 14.40
C VAL A 438 -14.72 -15.50 14.84
N GLY A 439 -15.56 -14.55 15.26
CA GLY A 439 -16.94 -14.79 15.71
C GLY A 439 -17.98 -14.01 14.88
N LEU A 440 -19.27 -14.19 15.20
CA LEU A 440 -20.37 -13.43 14.56
C LEU A 440 -20.26 -11.92 14.81
N ASP A 441 -19.54 -11.53 15.86
CA ASP A 441 -19.26 -10.14 16.23
C ASP A 441 -17.98 -9.59 15.57
N ALA A 442 -17.36 -10.29 14.62
CA ALA A 442 -16.11 -9.85 13.99
C ALA A 442 -16.22 -8.46 13.35
N PHE A 443 -17.31 -8.15 12.63
CA PHE A 443 -17.49 -6.80 12.04
C PHE A 443 -17.60 -5.71 13.12
N TRP A 444 -18.22 -6.03 14.25
CA TRP A 444 -18.30 -5.14 15.40
C TRP A 444 -16.91 -4.91 16.01
N LYS A 445 -16.20 -5.99 16.31
CA LYS A 445 -14.86 -5.93 16.91
C LYS A 445 -13.85 -5.24 16.00
N LEU A 446 -13.87 -5.49 14.69
CA LEU A 446 -13.01 -4.78 13.74
C LEU A 446 -13.24 -3.27 13.78
N THR A 447 -14.48 -2.82 13.97
CA THR A 447 -14.84 -1.39 13.99
C THR A 447 -14.60 -0.72 15.35
N PHE A 448 -15.06 -1.34 16.44
CA PHE A 448 -15.11 -0.73 17.78
C PHE A 448 -14.05 -1.27 18.75
N ALA A 449 -13.36 -2.35 18.39
CA ALA A 449 -12.23 -2.94 19.11
C ALA A 449 -11.05 -3.18 18.17
N THR A 450 -10.83 -2.25 17.23
CA THR A 450 -9.79 -2.35 16.20
C THR A 450 -8.37 -2.62 16.73
N PRO A 451 -7.94 -2.10 17.92
CA PRO A 451 -6.61 -2.39 18.46
C PRO A 451 -6.30 -3.87 18.65
N SER A 452 -7.32 -4.73 18.74
CA SER A 452 -7.16 -6.18 18.80
C SER A 452 -6.71 -6.83 17.48
N TYR A 453 -6.78 -6.10 16.37
CA TYR A 453 -6.51 -6.60 15.01
C TYR A 453 -5.50 -5.75 14.23
N LEU A 454 -5.02 -4.64 14.80
CA LEU A 454 -4.03 -3.76 14.19
C LEU A 454 -3.39 -2.86 15.26
N GLU A 455 -2.10 -2.54 15.16
CA GLU A 455 -1.43 -1.51 15.97
C GLU A 455 -1.99 -0.10 15.69
N SER A 456 -3.17 0.16 16.22
CA SER A 456 -4.04 1.29 15.88
C SER A 456 -4.96 1.64 17.05
N TYR A 457 -5.83 2.61 16.84
CA TYR A 457 -6.88 3.03 17.76
C TYR A 457 -8.26 2.60 17.27
N ILE A 458 -9.26 2.76 18.13
CA ILE A 458 -10.66 2.46 17.82
C ILE A 458 -11.09 3.23 16.57
N GLY A 459 -11.69 2.53 15.60
CA GLY A 459 -12.19 3.11 14.35
C GLY A 459 -11.25 3.00 13.15
N ALA A 460 -10.05 2.44 13.29
CA ALA A 460 -9.10 2.34 12.18
C ALA A 460 -9.58 1.43 11.03
N ALA A 461 -10.50 0.50 11.29
CA ALA A 461 -11.17 -0.28 10.24
C ALA A 461 -12.22 0.52 9.45
N GLY A 462 -12.50 1.76 9.84
CA GLY A 462 -13.60 2.54 9.31
C GLY A 462 -14.96 2.01 9.73
N LEU A 463 -16.02 2.65 9.24
CA LEU A 463 -17.41 2.29 9.53
C LEU A 463 -18.06 1.50 8.39
N SER A 464 -17.39 1.43 7.23
CA SER A 464 -17.94 0.82 6.01
C SER A 464 -18.34 -0.63 6.19
N LEU A 465 -17.61 -1.38 7.04
CA LEU A 465 -17.88 -2.79 7.31
C LEU A 465 -19.28 -3.04 7.87
N LEU A 466 -19.72 -2.21 8.83
CA LEU A 466 -21.04 -2.29 9.44
C LEU A 466 -22.09 -1.52 8.63
N ALA A 467 -21.73 -0.32 8.16
CA ALA A 467 -22.64 0.57 7.46
C ALA A 467 -23.19 -0.03 6.16
N LEU A 468 -22.41 -0.87 5.48
CA LEU A 468 -22.80 -1.44 4.18
C LEU A 468 -23.31 -2.89 4.25
N LEU A 469 -23.47 -3.48 5.44
CA LEU A 469 -23.95 -4.86 5.60
C LEU A 469 -25.26 -5.13 4.85
N GLY A 470 -26.23 -4.23 4.99
CA GLY A 470 -27.52 -4.39 4.30
C GLY A 470 -27.41 -4.21 2.78
N ALA A 471 -26.51 -3.33 2.31
CA ALA A 471 -26.23 -3.19 0.89
C ALA A 471 -25.57 -4.46 0.32
N TRP A 472 -24.70 -5.13 1.08
CA TRP A 472 -24.12 -6.41 0.68
C TRP A 472 -25.13 -7.55 0.69
N ALA A 473 -26.01 -7.61 1.69
CA ALA A 473 -27.09 -8.60 1.73
C ALA A 473 -27.99 -8.47 0.49
N VAL A 474 -28.42 -7.24 0.15
CA VAL A 474 -29.19 -6.96 -1.06
C VAL A 474 -28.40 -7.29 -2.32
N SER A 475 -27.10 -6.94 -2.39
CA SER A 475 -26.24 -7.25 -3.53
C SER A 475 -26.09 -8.76 -3.75
N ALA A 476 -25.88 -9.53 -2.67
CA ALA A 476 -25.69 -10.98 -2.72
C ALA A 476 -26.93 -11.73 -3.22
N VAL A 477 -28.13 -11.20 -2.99
CA VAL A 477 -29.39 -11.81 -3.47
C VAL A 477 -29.86 -11.27 -4.82
N ALA A 478 -29.25 -10.19 -5.32
CA ALA A 478 -29.65 -9.56 -6.59
C ALA A 478 -29.34 -10.40 -7.85
N GLY A 479 -28.59 -11.49 -7.70
CA GLY A 479 -28.12 -12.33 -8.80
C GLY A 479 -27.06 -11.67 -9.69
N GLY A 480 -26.63 -12.41 -10.71
CA GLY A 480 -25.66 -11.94 -11.71
C GLY A 480 -24.29 -11.58 -11.13
N TRP A 481 -23.58 -10.68 -11.81
CA TRP A 481 -22.19 -10.35 -11.47
C TRP A 481 -22.03 -9.62 -10.15
N ARG A 482 -23.02 -8.80 -9.76
CA ARG A 482 -23.01 -8.07 -8.49
C ARG A 482 -23.03 -9.05 -7.32
N ALA A 483 -23.96 -10.01 -7.33
CA ALA A 483 -24.03 -11.05 -6.33
C ALA A 483 -22.75 -11.91 -6.27
N ALA A 484 -22.29 -12.38 -7.44
CA ALA A 484 -21.09 -13.20 -7.52
C ALA A 484 -19.84 -12.50 -6.95
N LEU A 485 -19.64 -11.22 -7.27
CA LEU A 485 -18.52 -10.44 -6.74
C LEU A 485 -18.66 -10.14 -5.25
N THR A 486 -19.88 -9.90 -4.75
CA THR A 486 -20.11 -9.71 -3.31
C THR A 486 -19.78 -10.99 -2.53
N ILE A 487 -20.26 -12.14 -3.00
CA ILE A 487 -19.95 -13.44 -2.38
C ILE A 487 -18.45 -13.73 -2.47
N PHE A 488 -17.83 -13.49 -3.63
CA PHE A 488 -16.38 -13.63 -3.81
C PHE A 488 -15.60 -12.79 -2.80
N ALA A 489 -15.91 -11.50 -2.66
CA ALA A 489 -15.17 -10.61 -1.78
C ALA A 489 -15.37 -10.99 -0.29
N LEU A 490 -16.59 -11.36 0.11
CA LEU A 490 -16.87 -11.87 1.47
C LEU A 490 -16.12 -13.17 1.76
N ALA A 491 -16.21 -14.16 0.87
CA ALA A 491 -15.61 -15.48 1.07
C ALA A 491 -14.07 -15.40 1.09
N THR A 492 -13.47 -14.70 0.13
CA THR A 492 -12.01 -14.56 0.07
C THR A 492 -11.47 -13.68 1.20
N GLY A 493 -12.18 -12.60 1.57
CA GLY A 493 -11.86 -11.81 2.75
C GLY A 493 -11.89 -12.64 4.03
N LEU A 494 -12.92 -13.48 4.21
CA LEU A 494 -13.02 -14.39 5.36
C LEU A 494 -11.88 -15.42 5.37
N VAL A 495 -11.56 -16.04 4.24
CA VAL A 495 -10.46 -17.02 4.15
C VAL A 495 -9.12 -16.37 4.53
N VAL A 496 -8.82 -15.18 4.02
CA VAL A 496 -7.60 -14.44 4.40
C VAL A 496 -7.62 -14.11 5.90
N PHE A 497 -8.77 -13.66 6.42
CA PHE A 497 -8.91 -13.32 7.84
C PHE A 497 -8.72 -14.52 8.77
N LEU A 498 -9.26 -15.68 8.40
CA LEU A 498 -9.11 -16.92 9.17
C LEU A 498 -7.66 -17.38 9.24
N GLN A 499 -6.87 -17.11 8.20
CA GLN A 499 -5.43 -17.41 8.19
C GLN A 499 -4.63 -16.42 9.05
N VAL A 500 -4.88 -15.12 8.87
CA VAL A 500 -4.19 -14.06 9.61
C VAL A 500 -5.21 -12.99 9.98
N GLN A 501 -5.57 -12.88 11.27
CA GLN A 501 -6.59 -11.93 11.72
C GLN A 501 -5.96 -10.56 11.95
N TYR A 502 -5.19 -10.09 10.97
CA TYR A 502 -4.58 -8.79 10.97
C TYR A 502 -5.30 -7.91 9.95
N LEU A 503 -5.98 -6.86 10.44
CA LEU A 503 -6.99 -6.11 9.70
C LEU A 503 -6.53 -5.63 8.32
N ARG A 504 -5.26 -5.18 8.20
CA ARG A 504 -4.75 -4.68 6.93
C ARG A 504 -4.79 -5.73 5.81
N TYR A 505 -4.68 -7.03 6.13
CA TYR A 505 -4.60 -8.11 5.13
C TYR A 505 -5.92 -8.36 4.40
N ILE A 506 -7.06 -7.99 4.99
CA ILE A 506 -8.37 -8.11 4.35
C ILE A 506 -8.78 -6.85 3.61
N PHE A 507 -7.93 -5.81 3.58
CA PHE A 507 -8.24 -4.55 2.91
C PHE A 507 -8.60 -4.69 1.41
N PRO A 508 -8.00 -5.61 0.62
CA PRO A 508 -8.45 -5.85 -0.76
C PRO A 508 -9.92 -6.26 -0.86
N ALA A 509 -10.40 -7.11 0.05
CA ALA A 509 -11.81 -7.46 0.13
C ALA A 509 -12.67 -6.27 0.57
N ILE A 510 -12.22 -5.51 1.58
CA ILE A 510 -12.95 -4.34 2.09
C ILE A 510 -13.12 -3.28 1.00
N GLY A 511 -12.07 -2.96 0.25
CA GLY A 511 -12.13 -1.97 -0.82
C GLY A 511 -13.11 -2.37 -1.93
N LEU A 512 -13.11 -3.64 -2.34
CA LEU A 512 -14.08 -4.16 -3.32
C LEU A 512 -15.52 -4.16 -2.76
N LEU A 513 -15.70 -4.56 -1.50
CA LEU A 513 -17.01 -4.56 -0.84
C LEU A 513 -17.58 -3.14 -0.67
N GLY A 514 -16.74 -2.14 -0.40
CA GLY A 514 -17.14 -0.74 -0.38
C GLY A 514 -17.75 -0.31 -1.72
N VAL A 515 -17.08 -0.63 -2.83
CA VAL A 515 -17.57 -0.35 -4.18
C VAL A 515 -18.89 -1.07 -4.47
N LEU A 516 -18.99 -2.35 -4.12
CA LEU A 516 -20.21 -3.14 -4.33
C LEU A 516 -21.39 -2.62 -3.50
N GLY A 517 -21.14 -2.14 -2.28
CA GLY A 517 -22.15 -1.47 -1.45
C GLY A 517 -22.69 -0.19 -2.12
N VAL A 518 -21.80 0.64 -2.67
CA VAL A 518 -22.20 1.84 -3.44
C VAL A 518 -23.02 1.48 -4.67
N VAL A 519 -22.64 0.42 -5.40
CA VAL A 519 -23.41 -0.08 -6.55
C VAL A 519 -24.80 -0.55 -6.14
N ALA A 520 -24.93 -1.29 -5.05
CA ALA A 520 -26.21 -1.74 -4.54
C ALA A 520 -27.13 -0.57 -4.15
N LEU A 521 -26.58 0.45 -3.47
CA LEU A 521 -27.28 1.70 -3.15
C LEU A 521 -27.69 2.48 -4.39
N SER A 522 -26.88 2.47 -5.44
CA SER A 522 -27.17 3.18 -6.71
C SER A 522 -28.40 2.63 -7.44
N ALA A 523 -28.75 1.36 -7.17
CA ALA A 523 -29.88 0.67 -7.77
C ALA A 523 -31.20 0.88 -7.01
N GLN A 524 -31.17 1.55 -5.86
CA GLN A 524 -32.36 1.75 -5.02
C GLN A 524 -33.21 2.95 -5.47
N PRO A 525 -34.53 2.94 -5.24
CA PRO A 525 -35.43 4.05 -5.61
C PRO A 525 -35.10 5.37 -4.86
N TYR A 526 -34.64 5.31 -3.61
CA TYR A 526 -34.36 6.49 -2.77
C TYR A 526 -32.96 7.08 -3.00
N ARG A 527 -32.65 7.43 -4.26
CA ARG A 527 -31.29 7.84 -4.67
C ARG A 527 -30.73 9.02 -3.88
N ARG A 528 -31.54 10.03 -3.56
CA ARG A 528 -31.10 11.20 -2.78
C ARG A 528 -30.70 10.83 -1.35
N ALA A 529 -31.50 10.01 -0.69
CA ALA A 529 -31.19 9.51 0.65
C ALA A 529 -29.92 8.65 0.62
N ALA A 530 -29.79 7.75 -0.36
CA ALA A 530 -28.59 6.94 -0.55
C ALA A 530 -27.33 7.81 -0.75
N VAL A 531 -27.39 8.85 -1.58
CA VAL A 531 -26.29 9.81 -1.76
C VAL A 531 -25.95 10.52 -0.45
N ALA A 532 -26.96 11.04 0.27
CA ALA A 532 -26.74 11.74 1.54
C ALA A 532 -26.10 10.82 2.60
N SER A 533 -26.58 9.58 2.73
CA SER A 533 -26.01 8.59 3.64
C SER A 533 -24.58 8.23 3.29
N LEU A 534 -24.25 8.07 1.99
CA LEU A 534 -22.88 7.83 1.55
C LEU A 534 -21.96 9.01 1.80
N VAL A 535 -22.42 10.25 1.54
CA VAL A 535 -21.64 11.46 1.85
C VAL A 535 -21.38 11.56 3.35
N ALA A 536 -22.39 11.33 4.19
CA ALA A 536 -22.22 11.32 5.65
C ALA A 536 -21.21 10.26 6.10
N LEU A 537 -21.31 9.04 5.57
CA LEU A 537 -20.36 7.95 5.84
C LEU A 537 -18.94 8.35 5.45
N VAL A 538 -18.74 8.87 4.23
CA VAL A 538 -17.43 9.33 3.72
C VAL A 538 -16.83 10.40 4.64
N LEU A 539 -17.62 11.39 5.05
CA LEU A 539 -17.14 12.47 5.92
C LEU A 539 -16.74 11.96 7.31
N VAL A 540 -17.52 11.05 7.90
CA VAL A 540 -17.18 10.45 9.20
C VAL A 540 -15.93 9.58 9.10
N GLN A 541 -15.75 8.81 8.03
CA GLN A 541 -14.52 8.04 7.83
C GLN A 541 -13.27 8.91 7.69
N CYS A 542 -13.38 10.09 7.07
CA CYS A 542 -12.28 11.06 7.03
C CYS A 542 -11.84 11.49 8.44
N GLY A 543 -12.80 11.64 9.35
CA GLY A 543 -12.52 11.92 10.77
C GLY A 543 -11.85 10.76 11.52
N LEU A 544 -11.80 9.56 10.95
CA LEU A 544 -11.16 8.39 11.56
C LEU A 544 -9.73 8.14 11.04
N ILE A 545 -9.22 8.92 10.09
CA ILE A 545 -7.86 8.72 9.51
C ILE A 545 -6.78 8.65 10.60
N ARG A 546 -6.87 9.52 11.62
CA ARG A 546 -5.89 9.58 12.72
C ARG A 546 -5.79 8.28 13.50
N SER A 547 -6.89 7.53 13.61
CA SER A 547 -6.95 6.29 14.40
C SER A 547 -6.05 5.17 13.84
N THR A 548 -5.55 5.28 12.61
CA THR A 548 -4.81 4.18 11.96
C THR A 548 -3.37 3.98 12.42
N SER A 549 -2.76 4.98 13.07
CA SER A 549 -1.39 4.90 13.56
C SER A 549 -1.16 5.91 14.67
N TRP A 550 -0.32 5.56 15.64
CA TRP A 550 0.15 6.47 16.69
C TRP A 550 0.83 7.73 16.12
N ILE A 551 1.45 7.64 14.93
CA ILE A 551 2.07 8.78 14.24
C ILE A 551 1.02 9.83 13.84
N LEU A 552 -0.12 9.39 13.32
CA LEU A 552 -1.21 10.29 12.94
C LEU A 552 -2.00 10.79 14.15
N THR A 553 -2.24 9.91 15.14
CA THR A 553 -2.85 10.29 16.43
C THR A 553 -2.00 11.30 17.19
N ALA A 554 -0.67 11.27 17.05
CA ALA A 554 0.23 12.24 17.66
C ALA A 554 0.28 13.59 16.93
N GLY A 555 -0.26 13.69 15.71
CA GLY A 555 -0.40 14.97 15.01
C GLY A 555 0.63 15.24 13.91
N ALA A 556 1.35 14.23 13.42
CA ALA A 556 2.43 14.42 12.44
C ALA A 556 1.96 15.13 11.15
N ALA A 557 0.78 14.76 10.63
CA ALA A 557 0.22 15.34 9.42
C ALA A 557 -0.20 16.81 9.64
N GLU A 558 -0.74 17.11 10.82
CA GLU A 558 -1.16 18.44 11.24
C GLU A 558 0.03 19.37 11.41
N GLN A 559 1.11 18.87 12.01
CA GLN A 559 2.37 19.59 12.14
C GLN A 559 2.96 19.89 10.75
N LEU A 560 2.97 18.91 9.85
CA LEU A 560 3.44 19.13 8.48
C LEU A 560 2.62 20.22 7.76
N LEU A 561 1.29 20.17 7.82
CA LEU A 561 0.42 21.19 7.22
C LEU A 561 0.57 22.57 7.88
N LYS A 562 0.91 22.61 9.17
CA LYS A 562 1.13 23.86 9.93
C LYS A 562 2.41 24.55 9.53
N ASP A 563 3.50 23.81 9.61
CA ASP A 563 4.86 24.36 9.61
C ASP A 563 5.51 24.23 8.21
N GLY A 564 4.79 23.62 7.27
CA GLY A 564 5.18 23.50 5.87
C GLY A 564 6.24 22.41 5.64
N PRO A 565 6.81 22.33 4.41
CA PRO A 565 7.80 21.31 4.06
C PRO A 565 9.07 21.33 4.92
N ARG A 566 9.38 22.46 5.57
CA ARG A 566 10.54 22.57 6.48
C ARG A 566 10.38 21.74 7.76
N ALA A 567 9.16 21.36 8.11
CA ALA A 567 8.86 20.57 9.30
C ALA A 567 9.29 19.10 9.19
N VAL A 568 9.58 18.60 7.98
CA VAL A 568 9.91 17.18 7.72
C VAL A 568 11.04 16.69 8.62
N ALA A 569 12.10 17.48 8.80
CA ALA A 569 13.23 17.09 9.66
C ALA A 569 12.85 17.00 11.14
N GLN A 570 11.99 17.92 11.61
CA GLN A 570 11.52 17.92 13.00
C GLN A 570 10.58 16.76 13.27
N VAL A 571 9.65 16.49 12.33
CA VAL A 571 8.76 15.33 12.37
C VAL A 571 9.60 14.04 12.40
N GLU A 572 10.58 13.90 11.51
CA GLU A 572 11.46 12.72 11.52
C GLU A 572 12.18 12.54 12.86
N GLN A 573 12.76 13.61 13.43
CA GLN A 573 13.43 13.55 14.73
C GLN A 573 12.49 13.20 15.89
N ALA A 574 11.23 13.62 15.83
CA ALA A 574 10.25 13.34 16.87
C ALA A 574 9.75 11.89 16.85
N TYR A 575 9.61 11.29 15.67
CA TYR A 575 8.96 9.99 15.50
C TYR A 575 9.94 8.83 15.24
N VAL A 576 11.05 9.08 14.53
CA VAL A 576 12.10 8.09 14.22
C VAL A 576 13.49 8.74 14.34
N PRO A 577 13.91 9.12 15.58
CA PRO A 577 15.19 9.79 15.82
C PRO A 577 16.41 9.03 15.29
N GLU A 578 16.31 7.71 15.15
CA GLU A 578 17.33 6.80 14.62
C GLU A 578 17.72 7.18 13.18
N ARG A 579 16.81 7.74 12.39
CA ARG A 579 17.13 8.27 11.06
C ARG A 579 18.06 9.47 11.11
N ALA A 580 17.93 10.34 12.12
CA ALA A 580 18.84 11.45 12.31
C ALA A 580 20.22 10.95 12.79
N LEU A 581 20.24 9.97 13.69
CA LEU A 581 21.46 9.34 14.20
C LEU A 581 22.26 8.66 13.08
N VAL A 582 21.62 7.84 12.24
CA VAL A 582 22.29 7.17 11.11
C VAL A 582 22.79 8.19 10.07
N ARG A 583 22.02 9.25 9.79
CA ARG A 583 22.48 10.33 8.90
C ARG A 583 23.73 11.03 9.42
N SER A 584 23.85 11.23 10.74
CA SER A 584 25.04 11.78 11.40
C SER A 584 26.26 10.85 11.20
N LEU A 585 26.06 9.53 11.35
CA LEU A 585 27.09 8.52 11.10
C LEU A 585 27.55 8.52 9.63
N ASP A 586 26.62 8.50 8.68
CA ASP A 586 26.96 8.57 7.25
C ASP A 586 27.69 9.87 6.87
N ALA A 587 27.26 11.01 7.42
CA ALA A 587 27.89 12.32 7.18
C ALA A 587 29.32 12.42 7.73
N SER A 588 29.68 11.61 8.74
CA SER A 588 31.04 11.57 9.28
C SER A 588 32.08 11.03 8.28
N GLY A 589 31.63 10.31 7.25
CA GLY A 589 32.49 9.64 6.27
C GLY A 589 33.33 8.48 6.84
N ARG A 590 33.19 8.16 8.13
CA ARG A 590 33.94 7.09 8.78
C ARG A 590 33.26 5.75 8.52
N PRO A 591 34.02 4.68 8.19
CA PRO A 591 33.48 3.34 8.18
C PRO A 591 32.89 2.97 9.54
N TYR A 592 31.71 2.37 9.55
CA TYR A 592 31.06 1.92 10.76
C TYR A 592 30.31 0.61 10.54
N CYS A 593 30.10 -0.06 11.67
CA CYS A 593 29.34 -1.28 11.84
C CYS A 593 28.37 -1.07 13.01
N LEU A 594 27.08 -1.03 12.70
CA LEU A 594 26.02 -0.61 13.62
C LEU A 594 25.17 -1.79 14.06
N LEU A 595 24.97 -1.95 15.36
CA LEU A 595 23.96 -2.87 15.91
C LEU A 595 22.73 -2.07 16.36
N PHE A 596 21.58 -2.33 15.76
CA PHE A 596 20.27 -1.91 16.29
C PHE A 596 19.86 -2.88 17.40
N ALA A 597 20.03 -2.47 18.66
CA ALA A 597 19.90 -3.36 19.83
C ALA A 597 18.55 -3.21 20.57
N ASP A 598 17.60 -2.52 19.98
CA ASP A 598 16.22 -2.40 20.49
C ASP A 598 15.47 -3.75 20.48
N LEU A 599 14.65 -3.95 21.51
CA LEU A 599 13.76 -5.12 21.65
C LEU A 599 12.62 -5.10 20.64
N THR A 600 12.03 -3.93 20.40
CA THR A 600 10.77 -3.80 19.66
C THR A 600 10.93 -3.20 18.27
N THR A 601 12.06 -2.53 18.01
CA THR A 601 12.35 -1.89 16.72
C THR A 601 13.68 -2.39 16.16
N SER A 602 13.82 -2.39 14.84
CA SER A 602 15.02 -2.89 14.17
C SER A 602 15.19 -2.19 12.85
N TYR A 603 15.72 -0.96 12.87
CA TYR A 603 15.78 -0.09 11.69
C TYR A 603 16.96 -0.38 10.76
N VAL A 604 17.24 -1.67 10.53
CA VAL A 604 18.36 -2.16 9.71
C VAL A 604 18.33 -1.64 8.27
N ALA A 605 17.14 -1.28 7.74
CA ALA A 605 17.04 -0.70 6.40
C ALA A 605 17.64 0.71 6.30
N LEU A 606 17.93 1.38 7.42
CA LEU A 606 18.57 2.69 7.44
C LEU A 606 20.06 2.63 7.09
N ALA A 607 20.73 1.54 7.43
CA ALA A 607 22.16 1.35 7.23
C ALA A 607 22.44 -0.01 6.55
N PRO A 608 21.87 -0.25 5.34
CA PRO A 608 22.04 -1.52 4.65
C PRO A 608 23.52 -1.83 4.48
N SER A 609 23.89 -3.11 4.56
CA SER A 609 25.29 -3.54 4.44
C SER A 609 26.26 -2.93 5.45
N LYS A 610 25.77 -2.25 6.49
CA LYS A 610 26.57 -1.68 7.59
C LYS A 610 25.97 -1.98 8.96
N SER A 611 24.81 -2.62 9.02
CA SER A 611 24.11 -2.87 10.26
C SER A 611 23.55 -4.27 10.41
N LEU A 612 23.37 -4.64 11.68
CA LEU A 612 22.67 -5.83 12.16
C LEU A 612 21.57 -5.39 13.14
N ALA A 613 20.60 -6.26 13.41
CA ALA A 613 19.54 -5.95 14.37
C ALA A 613 19.27 -7.11 15.32
N THR A 614 18.87 -6.81 16.56
CA THR A 614 18.55 -7.86 17.56
C THR A 614 17.07 -8.26 17.58
N GLY A 615 16.24 -7.62 16.75
CA GLY A 615 14.84 -7.97 16.57
C GLY A 615 14.62 -9.08 15.55
N PHE A 616 13.37 -9.53 15.43
CA PHE A 616 13.00 -10.73 14.66
C PHE A 616 13.31 -10.67 13.16
N TYR A 617 13.55 -9.47 12.62
CA TYR A 617 13.97 -9.27 11.24
C TYR A 617 15.32 -9.92 10.93
N ASP A 618 16.18 -10.09 11.93
CA ASP A 618 17.45 -10.83 11.84
C ASP A 618 17.40 -12.02 12.81
N PRO A 619 16.96 -13.21 12.37
CA PRO A 619 16.76 -14.36 13.24
C PRO A 619 18.04 -14.81 13.96
N ARG A 620 19.21 -14.66 13.32
CA ARG A 620 20.49 -15.10 13.88
C ARG A 620 20.93 -14.17 15.01
N MET A 621 20.88 -12.86 14.77
CA MET A 621 21.21 -11.89 15.79
C MET A 621 20.16 -11.83 16.90
N SER A 622 18.87 -12.05 16.57
CA SER A 622 17.82 -12.21 17.58
C SER A 622 18.07 -13.42 18.49
N ALA A 623 18.50 -14.56 17.93
CA ALA A 623 18.82 -15.75 18.71
C ALA A 623 20.06 -15.51 19.60
N PHE A 624 21.12 -14.93 19.04
CA PHE A 624 22.31 -14.54 19.81
C PHE A 624 21.95 -13.57 20.95
N ALA A 625 21.18 -12.53 20.66
CA ALA A 625 20.75 -11.54 21.65
C ALA A 625 19.86 -12.14 22.75
N GLY A 626 19.02 -13.13 22.40
CA GLY A 626 18.21 -13.89 23.35
C GLY A 626 19.06 -14.73 24.30
N GLU A 627 20.13 -15.35 23.80
CA GLU A 627 21.07 -16.12 24.64
C GLU A 627 21.94 -15.20 25.50
N ALA A 628 22.50 -14.13 24.92
CA ALA A 628 23.33 -13.17 25.64
C ALA A 628 22.56 -12.45 26.76
N ALA A 629 21.24 -12.25 26.60
CA ALA A 629 20.37 -11.70 27.63
C ALA A 629 20.23 -12.59 28.88
N LYS A 630 20.59 -13.88 28.82
CA LYS A 630 20.61 -14.78 29.98
C LYS A 630 21.85 -14.62 30.84
N ASP A 631 22.86 -13.89 30.37
CA ASP A 631 24.09 -13.58 31.08
C ASP A 631 24.10 -12.10 31.54
N PRO A 632 23.73 -11.82 32.81
CA PRO A 632 23.67 -10.46 33.33
C PRO A 632 25.04 -9.76 33.38
N SER A 633 26.15 -10.52 33.36
CA SER A 633 27.50 -9.95 33.37
C SER A 633 27.86 -9.25 32.06
N GLY A 634 27.14 -9.58 30.97
CA GLY A 634 27.43 -9.08 29.63
C GLY A 634 28.64 -9.76 28.96
N SER A 635 29.17 -10.85 29.51
CA SER A 635 30.33 -11.55 28.93
C SER A 635 30.03 -12.11 27.54
N LEU A 636 28.85 -12.70 27.35
CA LEU A 636 28.41 -13.18 26.03
C LEU A 636 28.20 -12.04 25.02
N TRP A 637 27.63 -10.91 25.47
CA TRP A 637 27.51 -9.71 24.65
C TRP A 637 28.89 -9.20 24.24
N LYS A 638 29.82 -9.11 25.20
CA LYS A 638 31.19 -8.68 24.98
C LYS A 638 31.86 -9.52 23.88
N GLU A 639 31.87 -10.84 24.05
CA GLU A 639 32.48 -11.76 23.07
C GLU A 639 31.85 -11.59 21.68
N GLY A 640 30.52 -11.52 21.61
CA GLY A 640 29.82 -11.38 20.33
C GLY A 640 30.10 -10.06 19.63
N LEU A 641 30.08 -8.93 20.36
CA LEU A 641 30.37 -7.61 19.80
C LEU A 641 31.80 -7.52 19.27
N GLU A 642 32.78 -8.10 19.99
CA GLU A 642 34.18 -8.15 19.54
C GLU A 642 34.37 -9.07 18.34
N ARG A 643 33.76 -10.26 18.37
CA ARG A 643 33.84 -11.24 17.28
C ARG A 643 33.21 -10.75 15.98
N ILE A 644 32.11 -10.02 16.09
CA ILE A 644 31.42 -9.45 14.92
C ILE A 644 32.13 -8.18 14.44
N GLY A 645 32.87 -7.48 15.31
CA GLY A 645 33.50 -6.20 14.96
C GLY A 645 32.51 -5.03 15.02
N ILE A 646 31.54 -5.06 15.94
CA ILE A 646 30.60 -3.97 16.14
C ILE A 646 31.36 -2.73 16.63
N THR A 647 31.14 -1.61 15.94
CA THR A 647 31.79 -0.33 16.27
C THR A 647 30.81 0.67 16.88
N HIS A 648 29.52 0.53 16.57
CA HIS A 648 28.44 1.40 17.02
C HIS A 648 27.25 0.55 17.47
N VAL A 649 26.57 0.99 18.52
CA VAL A 649 25.33 0.37 18.99
C VAL A 649 24.29 1.46 19.13
N GLU A 650 23.16 1.30 18.46
CA GLU A 650 21.97 2.15 18.60
C GLU A 650 20.92 1.40 19.40
N PHE A 651 20.34 2.08 20.39
CA PHE A 651 19.23 1.56 21.18
C PHE A 651 18.59 2.67 22.02
N ARG A 652 17.40 2.37 22.53
CA ARG A 652 16.72 3.08 23.60
C ARG A 652 17.07 2.40 24.91
N PRO A 653 17.58 3.11 25.93
CA PRO A 653 17.96 2.49 27.21
C PRO A 653 16.85 1.67 27.86
N ALA A 654 15.60 2.12 27.74
CA ALA A 654 14.42 1.40 28.26
C ALA A 654 14.11 0.09 27.51
N GLN A 655 14.67 -0.11 26.33
CA GLN A 655 14.53 -1.32 25.50
C GLN A 655 15.81 -2.16 25.42
N ALA A 656 16.85 -1.81 26.17
CA ALA A 656 18.09 -2.57 26.19
C ALA A 656 17.84 -3.96 26.80
N ARG A 657 18.35 -5.00 26.15
CA ARG A 657 18.36 -6.36 26.72
C ARG A 657 19.32 -6.42 27.92
N PRO A 658 19.03 -7.28 28.93
CA PRO A 658 19.97 -7.51 30.03
C PRO A 658 21.38 -7.86 29.55
N GLY A 659 22.39 -7.41 30.29
CA GLY A 659 23.81 -7.63 29.98
C GLY A 659 24.40 -6.74 28.88
N LEU A 660 23.59 -6.05 28.07
CA LEU A 660 24.11 -5.18 26.99
C LEU A 660 24.90 -3.99 27.54
N MET A 661 24.33 -3.22 28.47
CA MET A 661 24.99 -2.06 29.06
C MET A 661 26.32 -2.40 29.76
N PRO A 662 26.39 -3.41 30.65
CA PRO A 662 27.65 -3.87 31.21
C PRO A 662 28.70 -4.23 30.15
N ALA A 663 28.28 -4.87 29.05
CA ALA A 663 29.19 -5.21 27.96
C ALA A 663 29.72 -3.98 27.22
N LEU A 664 28.87 -2.99 26.95
CA LEU A 664 29.28 -1.72 26.33
C LEU A 664 30.31 -0.99 27.20
N GLU A 665 30.05 -0.89 28.50
CA GLU A 665 30.96 -0.28 29.48
C GLU A 665 32.29 -1.04 29.55
N ALA A 666 32.25 -2.37 29.65
CA ALA A 666 33.45 -3.21 29.71
C ALA A 666 34.30 -3.17 28.43
N LEU A 667 33.69 -2.86 27.28
CA LEU A 667 34.38 -2.68 25.99
C LEU A 667 34.85 -1.24 25.73
N GLY A 668 34.55 -0.31 26.64
CA GLY A 668 34.90 1.10 26.52
C GLY A 668 34.06 1.84 25.47
N PHE A 669 32.81 1.42 25.23
CA PHE A 669 31.91 2.21 24.43
C PHE A 669 31.56 3.53 25.14
N VAL A 670 31.42 4.61 24.38
CA VAL A 670 30.99 5.91 24.88
C VAL A 670 29.82 6.42 24.08
N MET A 671 28.87 7.09 24.74
CA MET A 671 27.73 7.74 24.09
C MET A 671 28.26 8.83 23.15
N LEU A 672 27.98 8.66 21.86
CA LEU A 672 28.38 9.58 20.80
C LEU A 672 27.31 10.66 20.60
N GLU A 673 26.05 10.25 20.49
CA GLU A 673 24.94 11.15 20.22
C GLU A 673 23.64 10.60 20.83
N ARG A 674 22.79 11.51 21.34
CA ARG A 674 21.42 11.21 21.81
C ARG A 674 20.42 12.08 21.06
N ARG A 675 19.34 11.46 20.57
CA ARG A 675 18.20 12.14 19.93
C ARG A 675 16.89 11.59 20.52
N GLY A 676 16.20 12.41 21.32
CA GLY A 676 15.05 11.92 22.08
C GLY A 676 15.47 10.80 23.03
N GLU A 677 14.79 9.65 22.94
CA GLU A 677 15.07 8.46 23.74
C GLU A 677 16.12 7.52 23.11
N ALA A 678 16.49 7.75 21.85
CA ALA A 678 17.45 6.91 21.13
C ALA A 678 18.89 7.43 21.32
N GLU A 679 19.82 6.50 21.51
CA GLU A 679 21.24 6.76 21.73
C GLU A 679 22.08 5.97 20.74
N VAL A 680 23.14 6.59 20.24
CA VAL A 680 24.23 5.88 19.57
C VAL A 680 25.46 5.91 20.46
N TRP A 681 26.00 4.73 20.74
CA TRP A 681 27.25 4.52 21.43
C TRP A 681 28.30 4.07 20.42
N TRP A 682 29.53 4.57 20.52
CA TRP A 682 30.65 4.15 19.68
C TRP A 682 31.73 3.44 20.50
N ARG A 683 32.61 2.69 19.86
CA ARG A 683 33.85 2.16 20.47
C ARG A 683 35.07 2.85 19.86
N PRO A 684 35.85 3.63 20.63
CA PRO A 684 37.09 4.22 20.13
C PRO A 684 38.05 3.14 19.60
N ASN A 685 38.74 3.43 18.50
CA ASN A 685 39.75 2.55 17.87
C ASN A 685 39.22 1.18 17.38
N ALA A 686 37.90 0.97 17.32
CA ALA A 686 37.35 -0.25 16.76
C ALA A 686 37.52 -0.28 15.23
N ASP A 687 37.97 -1.43 14.72
CA ASP A 687 38.19 -1.66 13.30
C ASP A 687 36.90 -2.12 12.63
N ALA A 688 36.23 -1.20 11.93
CA ALA A 688 35.02 -1.50 11.17
C ALA A 688 35.24 -2.49 10.01
N SER A 689 36.49 -2.73 9.56
CA SER A 689 36.77 -3.68 8.48
C SER A 689 36.56 -5.14 8.88
N ARG A 690 36.56 -5.43 10.19
CA ARG A 690 36.21 -6.75 10.73
C ARG A 690 34.71 -7.03 10.71
N CYS A 691 33.91 -5.99 10.55
CA CYS A 691 32.48 -6.14 10.46
C CYS A 691 32.10 -6.84 9.16
N LEU A 692 31.10 -7.71 9.24
CA LEU A 692 30.54 -8.43 8.09
C LEU A 692 31.52 -9.43 7.41
N THR A 693 32.61 -9.78 8.07
CA THR A 693 33.49 -10.90 7.68
C THR A 693 33.36 -12.10 8.64
N SER A 694 32.55 -11.98 9.70
CA SER A 694 32.31 -13.04 10.71
C SER A 694 31.27 -14.08 10.24
N THR A 695 31.13 -15.20 10.97
CA THR A 695 30.18 -16.27 10.61
C THR A 695 28.70 -15.85 10.67
N ILE A 696 28.40 -14.78 11.40
CA ILE A 696 27.06 -14.17 11.53
C ILE A 696 26.89 -13.03 10.50
N ALA A 697 27.89 -12.80 9.65
CA ALA A 697 27.86 -11.71 8.69
C ALA A 697 26.71 -11.81 7.67
N PRO A 698 26.17 -10.66 7.27
CA PRO A 698 25.32 -10.49 6.12
C PRO A 698 25.89 -11.14 4.86
N ARG A 699 25.18 -12.09 4.27
CA ARG A 699 25.59 -12.79 3.05
C ARG A 699 25.23 -11.99 1.81
N ASN A 700 26.19 -11.85 0.90
CA ASN A 700 25.95 -11.30 -0.43
C ASN A 700 25.52 -12.41 -1.39
N GLU A 701 24.26 -12.80 -1.26
CA GLU A 701 23.68 -13.90 -2.04
C GLU A 701 23.67 -13.58 -3.53
N ALA A 702 23.39 -12.32 -3.90
CA ALA A 702 23.49 -11.85 -5.28
C ALA A 702 24.87 -12.13 -5.91
N GLN A 703 25.96 -11.75 -5.24
CA GLN A 703 27.31 -12.02 -5.77
C GLN A 703 27.63 -13.52 -5.81
N ARG A 704 27.11 -14.32 -4.88
CA ARG A 704 27.26 -15.78 -4.92
C ARG A 704 26.57 -16.37 -6.14
N LEU A 705 25.43 -15.83 -6.58
CA LEU A 705 24.70 -16.29 -7.76
C LEU A 705 25.37 -15.92 -9.09
N LEU A 706 26.17 -14.85 -9.11
CA LEU A 706 26.84 -14.36 -10.32
C LEU A 706 28.23 -14.97 -10.55
N ARG A 707 28.80 -15.64 -9.55
CA ARG A 707 30.06 -16.38 -9.63
C ARG A 707 29.76 -17.85 -9.89
#